data_AF-A0A178ZZ30-F1
#
_entry.id   AF-A0A178ZZ30-F1
#
_cell.length_a   1.000
_cell.length_b   1.000
_cell.length_c   1.000
_cell.angle_alpha   90.00
_cell.angle_beta   90.00
_cell.angle_gamma   90.00
#
_symmetry.space_group_name_H-M   'P 1'
#
loop_
_entity.id
_entity.type
_entity.pdbx_description
1 polymer ?
#
loop_
_entity_poly.entity_id
_entity_poly.type
_entity_poly.pdbx_seq_one_letter_code
_entity_poly.pdbx_strand_id
1 'polypeptide(L)'
;MAQFAVKMTMPEAINISNYQSPQVLINIFVLTISLVAFCMLFRRISRLSPPKAPRTYQTPAPVPRMRLAQMSSHISNGHNNGSQSNGHSDATATLADIPKSNNFTSKLPPDPQFPTPIDSHKAPRQKLGPRMVRGALYTFVRPEPTEEPELLAVSKAALRDIGLAESEASSEEFKQVVAGNKFYWDEEKGGVYPWAQCYGGFQFGSWAGQLGDGRAISLFETTNPKTQIRYELQLKGAGKTPYSRFADGKAVLRSSIREFIVSEYLNAIGIPTTRALSLTLCPKSEVIRERLEPGAIVCRFAQTWLRLGTFDLLRSRGDRDLIRKVATYIAEDVFGGWDKLPAALPAETTDAHLDPARGVPKDEIQGKEGAEENRFTRVYREIVRRNAKLVGMMQAYGFMNGVLNTDNTSIYGLSLDYGPFAFMDNFDPAYTPNHDDHMLRYSYRAQPSIFWWNLVRLGEALGELIGAGDKVDDEEFVEKGVHEDFAPVLIKRAETIIEQISDEYKAVFLSEYRRLMTLRLGLKTQKESDFEKLFSELLDTMEALELDFNHFFRRLSSVKVDDVSTKEKRESTAERFFHREGVTGLNESNDSGREKVGKWLESWRERVVEDWDISDETTASAADEQREKLMKSVNPNFVPRGWLLDDIIDRVQNKKERDILKGVMEMTLAPFEDEWSWNEEIEKKYCGDVPRFQRAIQCSCSS
;
A
#
# COMPACT_ATOMS: atom_id res chain seq x y z
N MET A 1 -35.55 9.44 -24.15
CA MET A 1 -35.88 9.66 -25.57
C MET A 1 -34.65 9.34 -26.41
N ALA A 2 -34.86 8.74 -27.58
CA ALA A 2 -33.83 8.14 -28.43
C ALA A 2 -33.02 9.17 -29.26
N GLN A 3 -31.92 8.66 -29.83
CA GLN A 3 -31.01 9.24 -30.85
C GLN A 3 -29.88 10.12 -30.32
N PHE A 4 -28.65 9.57 -30.32
CA PHE A 4 -27.48 10.15 -30.99
C PHE A 4 -26.38 9.06 -31.08
N ALA A 5 -26.20 8.50 -32.28
CA ALA A 5 -25.11 7.59 -32.62
C ALA A 5 -24.12 8.37 -33.49
N VAL A 6 -22.89 8.54 -33.03
CA VAL A 6 -21.78 9.09 -33.83
C VAL A 6 -20.74 8.00 -33.99
N LYS A 7 -20.54 7.62 -35.26
CA LYS A 7 -19.45 6.78 -35.76
C LYS A 7 -18.10 7.45 -35.45
N MET A 8 -17.20 6.75 -34.77
CA MET A 8 -15.77 7.06 -34.81
C MET A 8 -15.08 6.12 -35.81
N THR A 9 -14.62 6.71 -36.91
CA THR A 9 -13.67 6.16 -37.88
C THR A 9 -12.27 6.08 -37.27
N MET A 10 -11.63 4.91 -37.38
CA MET A 10 -10.21 4.71 -37.05
C MET A 10 -9.31 5.36 -38.13
N PRO A 11 -8.19 6.03 -37.76
CA PRO A 11 -7.13 6.34 -38.71
C PRO A 11 -6.10 5.20 -38.83
N GLU A 12 -5.77 4.95 -40.08
CA GLU A 12 -4.69 4.19 -40.74
C GLU A 12 -3.54 3.57 -39.92
N ALA A 13 -3.46 2.23 -40.04
CA ALA A 13 -2.29 1.38 -40.32
C ALA A 13 -0.92 1.74 -39.71
N ILE A 14 -0.66 1.19 -38.52
CA ILE A 14 0.71 0.86 -38.09
C ILE A 14 1.15 -0.39 -38.87
N ASN A 15 2.34 -0.34 -39.47
CA ASN A 15 2.92 -1.41 -40.28
C ASN A 15 3.41 -2.57 -39.37
N ILE A 16 2.72 -3.72 -39.40
CA ILE A 16 2.89 -4.87 -38.48
C ILE A 16 3.97 -5.87 -38.99
N SER A 17 4.83 -5.50 -39.93
CA SER A 17 5.77 -6.46 -40.53
C SER A 17 6.97 -6.88 -39.68
N ASN A 18 7.13 -6.41 -38.43
CA ASN A 18 8.32 -6.70 -37.60
C ASN A 18 8.08 -7.39 -36.24
N TYR A 19 6.87 -7.91 -35.95
CA TYR A 19 6.64 -8.69 -34.72
C TYR A 19 5.86 -9.97 -35.02
N GLN A 20 6.57 -11.01 -35.46
CA GLN A 20 6.07 -12.38 -35.40
C GLN A 20 6.66 -13.08 -34.18
N SER A 21 5.98 -12.99 -33.03
CA SER A 21 6.04 -14.05 -32.03
C SER A 21 4.62 -14.33 -31.52
N PRO A 22 4.21 -15.61 -31.38
CA PRO A 22 2.91 -16.00 -30.82
C PRO A 22 2.65 -15.42 -29.42
N GLN A 23 3.70 -15.05 -28.69
CA GLN A 23 3.67 -14.52 -27.33
C GLN A 23 2.93 -13.17 -27.20
N VAL A 24 2.97 -12.32 -28.23
CA VAL A 24 2.35 -10.98 -28.18
C VAL A 24 0.83 -11.06 -28.32
N LEU A 25 0.32 -12.02 -29.11
CA LEU A 25 -1.12 -12.26 -29.26
C LEU A 25 -1.74 -12.92 -28.01
N ILE A 26 -0.99 -13.79 -27.33
CA ILE A 26 -1.40 -14.41 -26.06
C ILE A 26 -1.48 -13.38 -24.92
N ASN A 27 -0.49 -12.47 -24.85
CA ASN A 27 -0.50 -11.37 -23.88
C ASN A 27 -1.67 -10.41 -24.05
N ILE A 28 -2.17 -10.21 -25.28
CA ILE A 28 -3.36 -9.40 -25.56
C ILE A 28 -4.64 -10.16 -25.19
N PHE A 29 -4.71 -11.47 -25.43
CA PHE A 29 -5.91 -12.28 -25.20
C PHE A 29 -6.19 -12.49 -23.69
N VAL A 30 -5.16 -12.79 -22.89
CA VAL A 30 -5.28 -12.95 -21.42
C VAL A 30 -5.58 -11.61 -20.73
N LEU A 31 -5.00 -10.50 -21.23
CA LEU A 31 -5.33 -9.15 -20.75
C LEU A 31 -6.79 -8.78 -21.04
N THR A 32 -7.29 -9.09 -22.23
CA THR A 32 -8.63 -8.65 -22.66
C THR A 32 -9.71 -9.39 -21.87
N ILE A 33 -9.55 -10.68 -21.59
CA ILE A 33 -10.52 -11.46 -20.82
C ILE A 33 -10.53 -11.03 -19.34
N SER A 34 -9.36 -10.78 -18.74
CA SER A 34 -9.25 -10.40 -17.32
C SER A 34 -9.68 -8.95 -17.06
N LEU A 35 -9.32 -8.01 -17.95
CA LEU A 35 -9.70 -6.60 -17.82
C LEU A 35 -11.19 -6.39 -18.11
N VAL A 36 -11.75 -7.12 -19.07
CA VAL A 36 -13.20 -7.07 -19.36
C VAL A 36 -13.99 -7.75 -18.24
N ALA A 37 -13.52 -8.85 -17.63
CA ALA A 37 -14.17 -9.45 -16.47
C ALA A 37 -14.17 -8.53 -15.23
N PHE A 38 -13.07 -7.79 -14.99
CA PHE A 38 -12.96 -6.85 -13.87
C PHE A 38 -13.79 -5.57 -14.09
N CYS A 39 -13.76 -5.01 -15.30
CA CYS A 39 -14.63 -3.90 -15.70
C CYS A 39 -16.12 -4.31 -15.77
N MET A 40 -16.42 -5.56 -16.14
CA MET A 40 -17.77 -6.12 -16.06
C MET A 40 -18.18 -6.37 -14.61
N LEU A 41 -17.30 -6.76 -13.68
CA LEU A 41 -17.65 -6.87 -12.27
C LEU A 41 -18.09 -5.50 -11.73
N PHE A 42 -17.32 -4.43 -11.99
CA PHE A 42 -17.71 -3.08 -11.59
C PHE A 42 -18.91 -2.49 -12.37
N ARG A 43 -19.12 -2.84 -13.65
CA ARG A 43 -20.30 -2.41 -14.44
C ARG A 43 -21.57 -3.24 -14.19
N ARG A 44 -21.46 -4.49 -13.76
CA ARG A 44 -22.58 -5.43 -13.56
C ARG A 44 -23.12 -5.38 -12.13
N ILE A 45 -22.30 -4.93 -11.17
CA ILE A 45 -22.72 -4.55 -9.81
C ILE A 45 -23.73 -3.38 -9.82
N SER A 46 -23.72 -2.52 -10.84
CA SER A 46 -24.63 -1.36 -10.93
C SER A 46 -25.98 -1.66 -11.59
N ARG A 47 -26.21 -2.84 -12.20
CA ARG A 47 -27.49 -3.17 -12.88
C ARG A 47 -27.71 -4.68 -13.02
N LEU A 48 -28.36 -5.33 -12.06
CA LEU A 48 -29.14 -6.56 -12.31
C LEU A 48 -30.34 -6.66 -11.35
N SER A 49 -31.56 -6.55 -11.90
CA SER A 49 -32.79 -6.98 -11.23
C SER A 49 -32.86 -8.53 -11.17
N PRO A 50 -33.53 -9.11 -10.16
CA PRO A 50 -33.42 -10.54 -9.87
C PRO A 50 -34.18 -11.41 -10.89
N PRO A 51 -33.71 -12.64 -11.19
CA PRO A 51 -34.52 -13.63 -11.88
C PRO A 51 -35.53 -14.27 -10.91
N LYS A 52 -36.73 -14.54 -11.43
CA LYS A 52 -37.87 -15.16 -10.73
C LYS A 52 -37.58 -16.60 -10.28
N ALA A 53 -38.06 -16.96 -9.08
CA ALA A 53 -38.14 -18.33 -8.57
C ALA A 53 -39.01 -19.23 -9.46
N PRO A 54 -38.82 -20.58 -9.40
CA PRO A 54 -39.78 -21.36 -8.62
C PRO A 54 -39.27 -22.66 -7.93
N ARG A 55 -40.02 -22.98 -6.86
CA ARG A 55 -40.46 -24.30 -6.32
C ARG A 55 -39.56 -25.17 -5.42
N THR A 56 -39.88 -25.06 -4.13
CA THR A 56 -40.29 -26.11 -3.17
C THR A 56 -39.60 -27.48 -3.23
N TYR A 57 -38.84 -27.82 -2.19
CA TYR A 57 -38.67 -29.18 -1.70
C TYR A 57 -38.73 -29.27 -0.17
N GLN A 58 -39.18 -30.43 0.28
CA GLN A 58 -39.72 -30.77 1.61
C GLN A 58 -38.66 -30.84 2.73
N THR A 59 -39.13 -30.54 3.94
CA THR A 59 -38.47 -30.71 5.24
C THR A 59 -38.35 -32.18 5.66
N PRO A 60 -37.32 -32.52 6.45
CA PRO A 60 -37.43 -33.53 7.50
C PRO A 60 -37.32 -32.91 8.92
N ALA A 61 -37.85 -33.66 9.89
CA ALA A 61 -38.21 -33.30 11.27
C ALA A 61 -37.01 -33.16 12.26
N PRO A 62 -37.24 -32.68 13.51
CA PRO A 62 -36.24 -32.00 14.33
C PRO A 62 -35.42 -32.91 15.24
N VAL A 63 -34.19 -32.50 15.56
CA VAL A 63 -33.30 -33.10 16.58
C VAL A 63 -33.08 -32.06 17.70
N PRO A 64 -33.11 -32.45 18.99
CA PRO A 64 -33.49 -31.55 20.08
C PRO A 64 -32.35 -30.65 20.60
N ARG A 65 -32.76 -29.47 21.10
CA ARG A 65 -31.95 -28.48 21.84
C ARG A 65 -31.17 -29.14 23.00
N MET A 66 -29.85 -29.02 22.96
CA MET A 66 -28.99 -29.03 24.16
C MET A 66 -28.33 -27.67 24.34
N ARG A 67 -28.20 -27.31 25.62
CA ARG A 67 -27.99 -25.97 26.18
C ARG A 67 -26.59 -25.42 25.90
N LEU A 68 -26.53 -24.08 25.81
CA LEU A 68 -25.34 -23.26 26.03
C LEU A 68 -24.59 -23.70 27.30
N ALA A 69 -23.36 -24.17 27.12
CA ALA A 69 -22.22 -23.94 28.00
C ALA A 69 -20.97 -24.58 27.36
N GLN A 70 -19.84 -23.85 27.40
CA GLN A 70 -18.49 -24.29 27.04
C GLN A 70 -18.12 -24.33 25.54
N MET A 71 -17.79 -23.16 24.99
CA MET A 71 -16.75 -23.04 23.96
C MET A 71 -15.84 -21.87 24.34
N SER A 72 -14.74 -22.18 25.02
CA SER A 72 -13.65 -21.25 25.33
C SER A 72 -12.35 -22.03 25.34
N SER A 73 -11.88 -22.43 24.15
CA SER A 73 -10.52 -22.88 23.94
C SER A 73 -10.25 -23.01 22.45
N HIS A 74 -9.13 -22.42 22.01
CA HIS A 74 -8.54 -22.47 20.67
C HIS A 74 -8.91 -21.32 19.70
N ILE A 75 -8.68 -20.09 20.15
CA ILE A 75 -8.18 -19.01 19.28
C ILE A 75 -6.67 -18.92 19.54
N SER A 76 -5.88 -19.47 18.63
CA SER A 76 -4.42 -19.33 18.62
C SER A 76 -3.97 -19.00 17.20
N ASN A 77 -3.87 -17.71 16.88
CA ASN A 77 -2.62 -17.07 16.45
C ASN A 77 -2.88 -15.63 15.96
N GLY A 78 -2.41 -14.66 16.74
CA GLY A 78 -1.73 -13.48 16.20
C GLY A 78 -2.56 -12.24 15.85
N HIS A 79 -3.61 -11.90 16.59
CA HIS A 79 -4.10 -10.51 16.64
C HIS A 79 -3.62 -9.87 17.94
N ASN A 80 -2.52 -9.11 17.88
CA ASN A 80 -2.17 -8.16 18.94
C ASN A 80 -3.16 -6.98 18.86
N ASN A 81 -4.34 -7.16 19.43
CA ASN A 81 -5.16 -6.03 19.87
C ASN A 81 -4.52 -5.47 21.15
N GLY A 82 -3.45 -4.71 20.97
CA GLY A 82 -3.03 -3.74 21.96
C GLY A 82 -3.84 -2.48 21.73
N SER A 83 -4.82 -2.22 22.59
CA SER A 83 -5.04 -0.83 23.00
C SER A 83 -3.67 -0.33 23.43
N GLN A 84 -3.03 0.53 22.62
CA GLN A 84 -1.81 1.20 23.04
C GLN A 84 -2.20 2.15 24.18
N SER A 85 -2.23 1.61 25.40
CA SER A 85 -1.88 2.42 26.56
C SER A 85 -0.54 3.07 26.23
N ASN A 86 -0.41 4.36 26.55
CA ASN A 86 0.83 5.15 26.58
C ASN A 86 1.87 4.55 27.56
N GLY A 87 2.19 3.26 27.40
CA GLY A 87 3.32 2.64 28.05
C GLY A 87 4.56 3.15 27.36
N HIS A 88 5.25 4.08 28.01
CA HIS A 88 6.65 4.38 27.73
C HIS A 88 7.42 3.06 27.68
N SER A 89 7.64 2.52 26.48
CA SER A 89 8.47 1.35 26.31
C SER A 89 9.91 1.83 26.31
N ASP A 90 10.64 1.57 27.39
CA ASP A 90 12.07 1.84 27.50
C ASP A 90 12.85 0.99 26.49
N ALA A 91 12.88 1.41 25.23
CA ALA A 91 13.96 1.04 24.33
C ALA A 91 15.21 1.76 24.84
N THR A 92 16.31 1.02 25.04
CA THR A 92 17.55 1.55 25.62
C THR A 92 18.70 1.57 24.61
N ALA A 93 18.49 1.08 23.38
CA ALA A 93 19.55 0.99 22.39
C ALA A 93 19.77 2.36 21.70
N THR A 94 21.03 2.70 21.51
CA THR A 94 21.47 3.82 20.67
C THR A 94 21.74 3.32 19.24
N LEU A 95 21.96 4.22 18.27
CA LEU A 95 22.43 3.78 16.96
C LEU A 95 23.82 3.15 17.02
N ALA A 96 24.66 3.51 17.98
CA ALA A 96 25.97 2.88 18.16
C ALA A 96 25.83 1.41 18.56
N ASP A 97 24.95 1.12 19.53
CA ASP A 97 24.84 -0.19 20.17
C ASP A 97 23.90 -1.15 19.43
N ILE A 98 22.94 -0.64 18.65
CA ILE A 98 21.98 -1.51 17.97
C ILE A 98 22.70 -2.42 16.95
N PRO A 99 22.39 -3.74 16.91
CA PRO A 99 23.02 -4.66 15.98
C PRO A 99 22.82 -4.24 14.53
N LYS A 100 23.90 -4.24 13.75
CA LYS A 100 23.87 -3.90 12.33
C LYS A 100 24.17 -5.13 11.50
N SER A 101 23.40 -5.33 10.44
CA SER A 101 23.59 -6.39 9.48
C SER A 101 23.55 -5.83 8.05
N ASN A 102 23.95 -6.68 7.11
CA ASN A 102 23.96 -6.42 5.69
C ASN A 102 23.53 -7.67 4.93
N ASN A 103 22.51 -8.36 5.45
CA ASN A 103 21.95 -9.60 4.94
C ASN A 103 21.68 -9.52 3.43
N PHE A 104 21.05 -8.44 2.97
CA PHE A 104 20.83 -8.19 1.55
C PHE A 104 22.12 -8.23 0.71
N THR A 105 23.14 -7.46 1.10
CA THR A 105 24.41 -7.38 0.36
C THR A 105 25.34 -8.57 0.59
N SER A 106 25.13 -9.34 1.66
CA SER A 106 25.87 -10.57 1.92
C SER A 106 25.38 -11.76 1.06
N LYS A 107 24.12 -11.72 0.62
CA LYS A 107 23.46 -12.85 -0.07
C LYS A 107 23.23 -12.61 -1.56
N LEU A 108 23.08 -11.36 -1.98
CA LEU A 108 22.82 -11.00 -3.38
C LEU A 108 24.09 -10.46 -4.06
N PRO A 109 24.21 -10.57 -5.39
CA PRO A 109 25.44 -10.19 -6.07
C PRO A 109 25.60 -8.66 -6.17
N PRO A 110 26.79 -8.13 -5.85
CA PRO A 110 27.13 -6.72 -6.08
C PRO A 110 27.37 -6.46 -7.56
N ASP A 111 27.38 -5.17 -7.89
CA ASP A 111 27.91 -4.63 -9.12
C ASP A 111 29.32 -5.14 -9.43
N PRO A 112 29.56 -5.78 -10.58
CA PRO A 112 30.89 -6.30 -10.93
C PRO A 112 31.97 -5.22 -11.00
N GLN A 113 31.61 -3.95 -11.21
CA GLN A 113 32.57 -2.84 -11.19
C GLN A 113 33.01 -2.46 -9.77
N PHE A 114 32.19 -2.75 -8.77
CA PHE A 114 32.45 -2.47 -7.35
C PHE A 114 32.10 -3.72 -6.52
N PRO A 115 32.86 -4.82 -6.67
CA PRO A 115 32.54 -6.08 -6.05
C PRO A 115 32.70 -6.05 -4.52
N THR A 116 33.46 -5.09 -3.97
CA THR A 116 33.66 -4.93 -2.54
C THR A 116 33.42 -3.49 -2.07
N PRO A 117 33.15 -3.27 -0.76
CA PRO A 117 33.11 -1.94 -0.16
C PRO A 117 34.32 -1.07 -0.45
N ILE A 118 35.53 -1.65 -0.40
CA ILE A 118 36.78 -0.89 -0.55
C ILE A 118 36.95 -0.37 -1.97
N ASP A 119 36.49 -1.12 -2.99
CA ASP A 119 36.51 -0.68 -4.39
C ASP A 119 35.65 0.57 -4.60
N SER A 120 34.46 0.58 -4.00
CA SER A 120 33.56 1.74 -4.03
C SER A 120 34.14 2.90 -3.23
N HIS A 121 34.68 2.64 -2.04
CA HIS A 121 35.21 3.67 -1.14
C HIS A 121 36.37 4.44 -1.77
N LYS A 122 37.32 3.73 -2.39
CA LYS A 122 38.48 4.31 -3.08
C LYS A 122 38.14 4.94 -4.43
N ALA A 123 36.97 4.64 -5.00
CA ALA A 123 36.56 5.21 -6.27
C ALA A 123 36.28 6.72 -6.16
N PRO A 124 36.71 7.52 -7.14
CA PRO A 124 36.27 8.92 -7.25
C PRO A 124 34.76 8.96 -7.46
N ARG A 125 34.08 9.96 -6.87
CA ARG A 125 32.60 10.05 -6.88
C ARG A 125 32.01 10.01 -8.28
N GLN A 126 32.70 10.55 -9.28
CA GLN A 126 32.26 10.56 -10.68
C GLN A 126 32.05 9.14 -11.23
N LYS A 127 32.80 8.14 -10.75
CA LYS A 127 32.64 6.73 -11.15
C LYS A 127 31.46 6.03 -10.46
N LEU A 128 30.90 6.63 -9.41
CA LEU A 128 29.68 6.17 -8.73
C LEU A 128 28.41 6.81 -9.32
N GLY A 129 28.55 7.56 -10.41
CA GLY A 129 27.45 8.21 -11.11
C GLY A 129 26.73 7.31 -12.12
N PRO A 130 25.72 7.86 -12.81
CA PRO A 130 24.75 7.12 -13.63
C PRO A 130 25.36 6.21 -14.70
N ARG A 131 24.92 4.95 -14.76
CA ARG A 131 25.28 3.97 -15.80
C ARG A 131 24.37 2.73 -15.78
N MET A 132 24.51 1.91 -16.81
CA MET A 132 23.92 0.57 -16.82
C MET A 132 24.72 -0.38 -15.91
N VAL A 133 24.01 -1.17 -15.11
CA VAL A 133 24.55 -2.17 -14.18
C VAL A 133 23.93 -3.52 -14.55
N ARG A 134 24.77 -4.54 -14.80
CA ARG A 134 24.34 -5.90 -15.22
C ARG A 134 24.87 -6.94 -14.25
N GLY A 135 24.16 -8.06 -14.12
CA GLY A 135 24.55 -9.20 -13.27
C GLY A 135 24.55 -8.91 -11.76
N ALA A 136 23.86 -7.86 -11.32
CA ALA A 136 23.89 -7.39 -9.94
C ALA A 136 22.51 -6.93 -9.45
N LEU A 137 22.34 -6.96 -8.13
CA LEU A 137 21.13 -6.48 -7.44
C LEU A 137 21.37 -5.16 -6.70
N TYR A 138 22.62 -4.72 -6.56
CA TYR A 138 22.97 -3.44 -5.95
C TYR A 138 24.37 -2.98 -6.35
N THR A 139 24.68 -1.72 -6.05
CA THR A 139 26.04 -1.18 -6.07
C THR A 139 26.37 -0.62 -4.69
N PHE A 140 27.55 -0.93 -4.15
CA PHE A 140 28.08 -0.24 -2.98
C PHE A 140 28.30 1.24 -3.33
N VAL A 141 27.71 2.16 -2.55
CA VAL A 141 27.80 3.61 -2.80
C VAL A 141 27.66 4.37 -1.49
N ARG A 142 28.61 5.26 -1.20
CA ARG A 142 28.56 6.12 -0.01
C ARG A 142 27.68 7.35 -0.25
N PRO A 143 26.92 7.81 0.76
CA PRO A 143 26.22 9.10 0.72
C PRO A 143 27.15 10.26 0.34
N GLU A 144 26.58 11.31 -0.23
CA GLU A 144 27.22 12.62 -0.34
C GLU A 144 27.08 13.36 1.00
N PRO A 145 28.18 13.88 1.58
CA PRO A 145 28.11 14.65 2.80
C PRO A 145 27.19 15.85 2.67
N THR A 146 26.45 16.12 3.72
CA THR A 146 25.58 17.26 3.90
C THR A 146 26.28 18.29 4.78
N GLU A 147 26.40 19.52 4.28
CA GLU A 147 26.89 20.66 5.04
C GLU A 147 25.77 21.28 5.89
N GLU A 148 26.08 21.56 7.16
CA GLU A 148 25.18 22.21 8.13
C GLU A 148 23.76 21.57 8.19
N PRO A 149 23.62 20.24 8.33
CA PRO A 149 22.29 19.62 8.37
C PRO A 149 21.48 20.13 9.56
N GLU A 150 20.18 20.32 9.35
CA GLU A 150 19.22 20.69 10.38
C GLU A 150 18.17 19.57 10.51
N LEU A 151 18.13 18.91 11.67
CA LEU A 151 17.16 17.84 11.92
C LEU A 151 15.82 18.48 12.29
N LEU A 152 14.83 18.39 11.39
CA LEU A 152 13.55 19.07 11.53
C LEU A 152 12.54 18.26 12.36
N ALA A 153 12.49 16.95 12.16
CA ALA A 153 11.55 16.08 12.86
C ALA A 153 12.05 14.64 12.94
N VAL A 154 11.61 13.93 13.98
CA VAL A 154 11.86 12.50 14.21
C VAL A 154 10.57 11.83 14.65
N SER A 155 10.20 10.70 14.05
CA SER A 155 9.02 9.95 14.47
C SER A 155 9.34 9.08 15.69
N LYS A 156 8.61 9.31 16.79
CA LYS A 156 8.71 8.49 18.00
C LYS A 156 8.24 7.05 17.76
N ALA A 157 7.22 6.86 16.92
CA ALA A 157 6.77 5.52 16.56
C ALA A 157 7.87 4.77 15.79
N ALA A 158 8.52 5.45 14.83
CA ALA A 158 9.64 4.87 14.08
C ALA A 158 10.82 4.46 14.97
N LEU A 159 11.20 5.29 15.95
CA LEU A 159 12.25 4.93 16.91
C LEU A 159 11.91 3.63 17.64
N ARG A 160 10.68 3.49 18.15
CA ARG A 160 10.21 2.28 18.83
C ARG A 160 10.21 1.05 17.93
N ASP A 161 9.80 1.21 16.67
CA ASP A 161 9.76 0.11 15.69
C ASP A 161 11.15 -0.39 15.32
N ILE A 162 12.13 0.52 15.19
CA ILE A 162 13.53 0.14 14.99
C ILE A 162 14.14 -0.45 16.28
N GLY A 163 13.66 -0.02 17.44
CA GLY A 163 14.15 -0.43 18.76
C GLY A 163 15.15 0.54 19.38
N LEU A 164 15.14 1.81 18.96
CA LEU A 164 15.98 2.89 19.47
C LEU A 164 15.31 3.63 20.63
N ALA A 165 16.12 4.12 21.57
CA ALA A 165 15.67 4.97 22.67
C ALA A 165 15.16 6.33 22.15
N GLU A 166 14.14 6.91 22.78
CA GLU A 166 13.65 8.25 22.38
C GLU A 166 14.72 9.34 22.55
N SER A 167 15.63 9.19 23.52
CA SER A 167 16.75 10.10 23.75
C SER A 167 17.77 10.12 22.60
N GLU A 168 17.82 9.05 21.78
CA GLU A 168 18.73 8.95 20.63
C GLU A 168 18.49 10.09 19.61
N ALA A 169 17.24 10.54 19.49
CA ALA A 169 16.82 11.58 18.55
C ALA A 169 17.54 12.93 18.76
N SER A 170 18.08 13.17 19.96
CA SER A 170 18.82 14.39 20.31
C SER A 170 20.34 14.22 20.24
N SER A 171 20.84 13.03 19.89
CA SER A 171 22.28 12.79 19.80
C SER A 171 22.87 13.37 18.51
N GLU A 172 24.11 13.84 18.59
CA GLU A 172 24.84 14.31 17.41
C GLU A 172 25.12 13.15 16.44
N GLU A 173 25.36 11.94 16.95
CA GLU A 173 25.52 10.75 16.12
C GLU A 173 24.28 10.46 15.27
N PHE A 174 23.09 10.49 15.86
CA PHE A 174 21.84 10.32 15.13
C PHE A 174 21.70 11.35 14.01
N LYS A 175 21.90 12.63 14.33
CA LYS A 175 21.86 13.72 13.36
C LYS A 175 22.81 13.47 12.18
N GLN A 176 24.06 13.09 12.45
CA GLN A 176 25.06 12.86 11.41
C GLN A 176 24.78 11.61 10.58
N VAL A 177 24.22 10.54 11.18
CA VAL A 177 23.81 9.34 10.44
C VAL A 177 22.64 9.63 9.50
N VAL A 178 21.57 10.26 10.01
CA VAL A 178 20.38 10.55 9.19
C VAL A 178 20.59 11.65 8.15
N ALA A 179 21.64 12.46 8.31
CA ALA A 179 22.11 13.43 7.30
C ALA A 179 23.06 12.84 6.24
N GLY A 180 23.43 11.55 6.37
CA GLY A 180 24.37 10.88 5.45
C GLY A 180 25.85 11.21 5.69
N ASN A 181 26.19 11.85 6.80
CA ASN A 181 27.57 12.22 7.15
C ASN A 181 28.33 11.11 7.87
N LYS A 182 27.62 10.17 8.50
CA LYS A 182 28.20 9.03 9.21
C LYS A 182 27.53 7.72 8.78
N PHE A 183 28.32 6.68 8.62
CA PHE A 183 27.88 5.30 8.40
C PHE A 183 28.86 4.33 9.09
N TYR A 184 28.46 3.07 9.26
CA TYR A 184 29.13 2.11 10.15
C TYR A 184 30.07 1.17 9.41
N TRP A 185 31.02 1.74 8.68
CA TRP A 185 32.11 1.01 8.03
C TRP A 185 33.39 1.84 8.05
N ASP A 186 34.53 1.19 8.29
CA ASP A 186 35.85 1.78 8.11
C ASP A 186 36.82 0.79 7.43
N GLU A 187 37.88 1.32 6.83
CA GLU A 187 38.83 0.53 6.02
C GLU A 187 39.61 -0.50 6.84
N GLU A 188 39.81 -0.27 8.16
CA GLU A 188 40.62 -1.13 9.01
C GLU A 188 39.79 -2.22 9.71
N LYS A 189 38.63 -1.86 10.26
CA LYS A 189 37.76 -2.74 11.07
C LYS A 189 36.62 -3.34 10.27
N GLY A 190 36.37 -2.85 9.06
CA GLY A 190 35.22 -3.26 8.25
C GLY A 190 33.90 -2.72 8.81
N GLY A 191 32.83 -3.49 8.68
CA GLY A 191 31.47 -3.10 9.09
C GLY A 191 30.48 -3.17 7.93
N VAL A 192 29.39 -2.40 8.03
CA VAL A 192 28.32 -2.37 7.02
C VAL A 192 28.49 -1.15 6.12
N TYR A 193 28.80 -1.39 4.85
CA TYR A 193 28.97 -0.33 3.87
C TYR A 193 27.66 -0.01 3.16
N PRO A 194 27.32 1.27 2.93
CA PRO A 194 26.08 1.67 2.26
C PRO A 194 25.95 1.16 0.81
N TRP A 195 24.72 0.95 0.35
CA TRP A 195 24.42 0.44 -0.99
C TRP A 195 23.18 1.09 -1.62
N ALA A 196 23.02 0.94 -2.93
CA ALA A 196 21.84 1.34 -3.68
C ALA A 196 21.36 0.15 -4.52
N GLN A 197 20.05 -0.14 -4.54
CA GLN A 197 19.50 -1.30 -5.23
C GLN A 197 19.32 -1.07 -6.74
N CYS A 198 19.53 -2.13 -7.52
CA CYS A 198 19.30 -2.17 -8.97
C CYS A 198 17.96 -2.84 -9.28
N TYR A 199 17.08 -2.13 -9.98
CA TYR A 199 15.80 -2.67 -10.45
C TYR A 199 15.39 -1.94 -11.74
N GLY A 200 14.31 -2.41 -12.38
CA GLY A 200 13.67 -1.77 -13.53
C GLY A 200 12.20 -1.61 -13.25
N GLY A 201 11.38 -1.37 -14.28
CA GLY A 201 9.93 -1.36 -14.08
C GLY A 201 9.13 -0.91 -15.28
N PHE A 202 7.83 -1.20 -15.24
CA PHE A 202 6.85 -0.66 -16.17
C PHE A 202 6.28 0.64 -15.60
N GLN A 203 6.57 1.75 -16.27
CA GLN A 203 6.05 3.07 -15.93
C GLN A 203 4.86 3.39 -16.83
N PHE A 204 3.70 3.65 -16.22
CA PHE A 204 2.43 3.87 -16.93
C PHE A 204 2.08 2.74 -17.92
N GLY A 205 2.50 1.51 -17.62
CA GLY A 205 2.29 0.34 -18.48
C GLY A 205 3.35 0.11 -19.56
N SER A 206 4.31 1.03 -19.72
CA SER A 206 5.41 0.93 -20.69
C SER A 206 6.71 0.54 -20.00
N TRP A 207 7.50 -0.34 -20.62
CA TRP A 207 8.80 -0.74 -20.08
C TRP A 207 9.79 0.44 -20.05
N ALA A 208 10.29 0.78 -18.86
CA ALA A 208 11.19 1.93 -18.65
C ALA A 208 12.68 1.57 -18.64
N GLY A 209 13.03 0.30 -18.83
CA GLY A 209 14.41 -0.17 -18.77
C GLY A 209 14.95 -0.24 -17.33
N GLN A 210 16.26 -0.03 -17.20
CA GLN A 210 16.91 -0.01 -15.88
C GLN A 210 16.58 1.31 -15.16
N LEU A 211 16.12 1.15 -13.93
CA LEU A 211 15.94 2.19 -12.93
C LEU A 211 16.94 1.91 -11.80
N GLY A 212 16.46 1.77 -10.56
CA GLY A 212 17.28 1.59 -9.36
C GLY A 212 17.12 2.75 -8.40
N ASP A 213 17.75 2.64 -7.24
CA ASP A 213 17.75 3.66 -6.20
C ASP A 213 18.53 4.90 -6.67
N GLY A 214 17.89 5.72 -7.51
CA GLY A 214 18.53 6.86 -8.18
C GLY A 214 18.76 8.08 -7.30
N ARG A 215 18.12 8.12 -6.13
CA ARG A 215 18.30 9.16 -5.11
C ARG A 215 18.19 8.58 -3.71
N ALA A 216 18.42 7.28 -3.55
CA ALA A 216 18.30 6.59 -2.28
C ALA A 216 19.53 5.74 -2.02
N ILE A 217 19.98 5.68 -0.77
CA ILE A 217 21.15 4.91 -0.35
C ILE A 217 20.82 4.25 0.98
N SER A 218 20.82 2.92 0.98
CA SER A 218 20.66 2.09 2.17
C SER A 218 21.94 2.12 3.00
N LEU A 219 21.80 2.29 4.31
CA LEU A 219 22.93 2.42 5.24
C LEU A 219 23.31 1.07 5.84
N PHE A 220 22.34 0.38 6.42
CA PHE A 220 22.47 -0.91 7.09
C PHE A 220 21.08 -1.49 7.34
N GLU A 221 21.04 -2.77 7.68
CA GLU A 221 19.86 -3.40 8.29
C GLU A 221 20.06 -3.52 9.80
N THR A 222 18.97 -3.51 10.54
CA THR A 222 18.96 -3.78 11.99
C THR A 222 17.74 -4.61 12.36
N THR A 223 17.86 -5.43 13.39
CA THR A 223 16.74 -6.20 13.93
C THR A 223 16.35 -5.61 15.27
N ASN A 224 15.09 -5.22 15.40
CA ASN A 224 14.57 -4.75 16.67
C ASN A 224 14.73 -5.87 17.71
N PRO A 225 15.47 -5.65 18.81
CA PRO A 225 15.80 -6.71 19.76
C PRO A 225 14.58 -7.27 20.51
N LYS A 226 13.48 -6.52 20.57
CA LYS A 226 12.23 -6.95 21.23
C LYS A 226 11.29 -7.64 20.26
N THR A 227 11.02 -7.03 19.11
CA THR A 227 10.02 -7.56 18.16
C THR A 227 10.60 -8.61 17.22
N GLN A 228 11.94 -8.70 17.12
CA GLN A 228 12.67 -9.56 16.19
C GLN A 228 12.36 -9.27 14.71
N ILE A 229 11.79 -8.10 14.42
CA ILE A 229 11.55 -7.64 13.05
C ILE A 229 12.81 -6.93 12.54
N ARG A 230 13.29 -7.36 11.37
CA ARG A 230 14.41 -6.73 10.67
C ARG A 230 13.93 -5.59 9.77
N TYR A 231 14.68 -4.50 9.74
CA TYR A 231 14.46 -3.34 8.90
C TYR A 231 15.74 -2.90 8.20
N GLU A 232 15.64 -2.52 6.93
CA GLU A 232 16.67 -1.85 6.14
C GLU A 232 16.47 -0.32 6.20
N LEU A 233 17.44 0.41 6.74
CA LEU A 233 17.41 1.88 6.82
C LEU A 233 18.02 2.48 5.55
N GLN A 234 17.32 3.45 4.97
CA GLN A 234 17.65 4.08 3.70
C GLN A 234 17.48 5.60 3.76
N LEU A 235 18.45 6.33 3.20
CA LEU A 235 18.39 7.78 3.07
C LEU A 235 17.93 8.16 1.67
N LYS A 236 16.78 8.82 1.56
CA LYS A 236 16.29 9.40 0.29
C LYS A 236 16.73 10.86 0.20
N GLY A 237 17.40 11.24 -0.88
CA GLY A 237 18.01 12.55 -1.09
C GLY A 237 19.52 12.60 -0.80
N ALA A 238 20.15 11.46 -0.51
CA ALA A 238 21.53 11.38 -0.05
C ALA A 238 22.62 11.48 -1.14
N GLY A 239 22.26 11.83 -2.37
CA GLY A 239 23.21 12.04 -3.47
C GLY A 239 23.09 11.04 -4.63
N LYS A 240 24.00 11.17 -5.60
CA LYS A 240 23.98 10.38 -6.83
C LYS A 240 24.40 8.93 -6.60
N THR A 241 23.83 8.07 -7.42
CA THR A 241 24.14 6.64 -7.52
C THR A 241 24.27 6.26 -9.00
N PRO A 242 24.68 5.02 -9.32
CA PRO A 242 24.64 4.50 -10.68
C PRO A 242 23.24 4.53 -11.33
N TYR A 243 22.20 4.73 -10.53
CA TYR A 243 20.81 4.68 -10.96
C TYR A 243 20.16 6.06 -11.07
N SER A 244 20.88 7.16 -10.80
CA SER A 244 20.30 8.52 -10.87
C SER A 244 19.88 8.95 -12.27
N ARG A 245 20.27 8.20 -13.32
CA ARG A 245 20.01 8.51 -14.74
C ARG A 245 20.48 9.93 -15.08
N PHE A 246 19.57 10.86 -15.26
CA PHE A 246 19.84 12.26 -15.57
C PHE A 246 19.61 13.20 -14.37
N ALA A 247 19.16 12.67 -13.23
CA ALA A 247 18.81 13.44 -12.04
C ALA A 247 20.03 13.72 -11.13
N ASP A 248 19.83 14.62 -10.17
CA ASP A 248 20.83 15.10 -9.23
C ASP A 248 21.05 14.19 -8.01
N GLY A 249 20.21 13.18 -7.81
CA GLY A 249 20.28 12.30 -6.63
C GLY A 249 19.78 12.96 -5.32
N LYS A 250 19.15 14.14 -5.41
CA LYS A 250 18.66 14.90 -4.25
C LYS A 250 17.12 14.86 -4.15
N ALA A 251 16.62 15.17 -2.96
CA ALA A 251 15.20 15.40 -2.71
C ALA A 251 14.99 16.84 -2.23
N VAL A 252 13.84 17.42 -2.54
CA VAL A 252 13.47 18.77 -2.07
C VAL A 252 12.71 18.66 -0.75
N LEU A 253 12.76 19.72 0.06
CA LEU A 253 12.10 19.77 1.37
C LEU A 253 10.59 19.49 1.29
N ARG A 254 9.88 20.07 0.31
CA ARG A 254 8.43 19.83 0.14
C ARG A 254 8.08 18.36 -0.02
N SER A 255 8.72 17.65 -0.95
CA SER A 255 8.53 16.21 -1.20
C SER A 255 8.85 15.38 0.06
N SER A 256 9.87 15.81 0.80
CA SER A 256 10.36 15.13 2.00
C SER A 256 9.39 15.28 3.17
N ILE A 257 8.76 16.45 3.34
CA ILE A 257 7.68 16.68 4.33
C ILE A 257 6.49 15.77 4.03
N ARG A 258 6.07 15.71 2.76
CA ARG A 258 4.93 14.89 2.32
C ARG A 258 5.18 13.40 2.62
N GLU A 259 6.34 12.88 2.20
CA GLU A 259 6.74 11.48 2.43
C GLU A 259 6.85 11.16 3.93
N PHE A 260 7.44 12.06 4.73
CA PHE A 260 7.59 11.87 6.17
C PHE A 260 6.22 11.75 6.87
N ILE A 261 5.29 12.66 6.60
CA ILE A 261 3.95 12.67 7.22
C ILE A 261 3.13 11.46 6.77
N VAL A 262 3.05 11.19 5.46
CA VAL A 262 2.17 10.13 4.96
C VAL A 262 2.65 8.74 5.36
N SER A 263 3.96 8.50 5.43
CA SER A 263 4.52 7.22 5.86
C SER A 263 4.07 6.88 7.27
N GLU A 264 4.11 7.85 8.18
CA GLU A 264 3.73 7.62 9.58
C GLU A 264 2.21 7.65 9.76
N TYR A 265 1.49 8.46 8.97
CA TYR A 265 0.02 8.46 8.98
C TYR A 265 -0.56 7.11 8.54
N LEU A 266 -0.10 6.57 7.42
CA LEU A 266 -0.54 5.27 6.91
C LEU A 266 -0.32 4.18 7.95
N ASN A 267 0.82 4.20 8.63
CA ASN A 267 1.10 3.28 9.71
C ASN A 267 0.15 3.46 10.89
N ALA A 268 -0.13 4.70 11.30
CA ALA A 268 -1.04 5.00 12.41
C ALA A 268 -2.47 4.53 12.14
N ILE A 269 -2.94 4.58 10.88
CA ILE A 269 -4.25 4.04 10.48
C ILE A 269 -4.21 2.54 10.11
N GLY A 270 -3.07 1.88 10.27
CA GLY A 270 -2.92 0.44 10.07
C GLY A 270 -2.73 -0.02 8.62
N ILE A 271 -2.50 0.89 7.66
CA ILE A 271 -2.15 0.54 6.28
C ILE A 271 -0.65 0.20 6.21
N PRO A 272 -0.25 -1.02 5.78
CA PRO A 272 1.15 -1.40 5.65
C PRO A 272 1.90 -0.46 4.71
N THR A 273 3.03 0.07 5.19
CA THR A 273 3.70 1.20 4.56
C THR A 273 5.20 1.18 4.87
N THR A 274 6.02 1.72 3.97
CA THR A 274 7.37 2.13 4.36
C THR A 274 7.27 3.23 5.41
N ARG A 275 8.23 3.27 6.32
CA ARG A 275 8.20 4.12 7.51
C ARG A 275 9.24 5.23 7.39
N ALA A 276 9.01 6.34 8.08
CA ALA A 276 9.89 7.50 8.04
C ALA A 276 10.42 7.82 9.44
N LEU A 277 11.72 7.62 9.63
CA LEU A 277 12.41 7.84 10.90
C LEU A 277 12.65 9.33 11.14
N SER A 278 13.17 10.06 10.15
CA SER A 278 13.50 11.47 10.32
C SER A 278 13.40 12.29 9.04
N LEU A 279 13.24 13.59 9.23
CA LEU A 279 13.29 14.63 8.20
C LEU A 279 14.44 15.59 8.50
N THR A 280 15.39 15.70 7.58
CA THR A 280 16.57 16.55 7.70
C THR A 280 16.59 17.58 6.57
N LEU A 281 16.70 18.86 6.92
CA LEU A 281 16.95 19.94 5.97
C LEU A 281 18.44 20.03 5.65
N CYS A 282 18.75 20.19 4.38
CA CYS A 282 20.10 20.36 3.86
C CYS A 282 20.24 21.79 3.30
N PRO A 283 20.48 22.81 4.15
CA PRO A 283 20.33 24.22 3.75
C PRO A 283 21.32 24.68 2.68
N LYS A 284 22.48 24.01 2.55
CA LYS A 284 23.50 24.27 1.51
C LYS A 284 23.30 23.43 0.24
N SER A 285 22.33 22.53 0.23
CA SER A 285 21.98 21.74 -0.95
C SER A 285 20.88 22.45 -1.73
N GLU A 286 21.24 23.21 -2.76
CA GLU A 286 20.26 23.80 -3.66
C GLU A 286 19.84 22.80 -4.75
N VAL A 287 18.54 22.61 -4.90
CA VAL A 287 17.95 21.61 -5.78
C VAL A 287 17.03 22.31 -6.78
N ILE A 288 17.28 22.10 -8.08
CA ILE A 288 16.45 22.68 -9.15
C ILE A 288 15.37 21.68 -9.53
N ARG A 289 14.11 22.10 -9.40
CA ARG A 289 12.94 21.43 -9.99
C ARG A 289 12.26 22.43 -10.93
N GLU A 290 11.00 22.78 -10.70
CA GLU A 290 10.33 23.89 -11.38
C GLU A 290 10.89 25.25 -10.92
N ARG A 291 11.41 25.29 -9.69
CA ARG A 291 12.12 26.43 -9.08
C ARG A 291 13.33 25.93 -8.28
N LEU A 292 14.15 26.86 -7.81
CA LEU A 292 15.20 26.57 -6.84
C LEU A 292 14.57 26.29 -5.47
N GLU A 293 14.88 25.14 -4.88
CA GLU A 293 14.32 24.69 -3.60
C GLU A 293 15.41 24.14 -2.68
N PRO A 294 15.22 24.24 -1.35
CA PRO A 294 16.14 23.64 -0.41
C PRO A 294 16.07 22.11 -0.49
N GLY A 295 17.24 21.48 -0.47
CA GLY A 295 17.38 20.04 -0.40
C GLY A 295 17.01 19.51 0.99
N ALA A 296 16.60 18.26 1.02
CA ALA A 296 16.31 17.54 2.26
C ALA A 296 16.64 16.05 2.11
N ILE A 297 16.77 15.39 3.25
CA ILE A 297 16.92 13.95 3.37
C ILE A 297 15.80 13.41 4.26
N VAL A 298 15.12 12.37 3.78
CA VAL A 298 14.25 11.53 4.62
C VAL A 298 15.01 10.24 4.93
N CYS A 299 15.22 9.97 6.23
CA CYS A 299 15.64 8.65 6.66
C CYS A 299 14.40 7.78 6.77
N ARG A 300 14.30 6.78 5.89
CA ARG A 300 13.16 5.87 5.77
C ARG A 300 13.60 4.43 6.02
N PHE A 301 12.68 3.56 6.41
CA PHE A 301 12.98 2.16 6.66
C PHE A 301 11.82 1.24 6.31
N ALA A 302 12.16 -0.01 5.99
CA ALA A 302 11.22 -1.05 5.61
C ALA A 302 11.81 -2.42 5.89
N GLN A 303 10.98 -3.46 6.01
CA GLN A 303 11.45 -4.84 6.16
C GLN A 303 12.27 -5.30 4.94
N THR A 304 11.96 -4.72 3.77
CA THR A 304 12.71 -4.90 2.53
C THR A 304 12.33 -3.79 1.55
N TRP A 305 13.28 -3.39 0.71
CA TRP A 305 13.04 -2.47 -0.42
C TRP A 305 12.90 -3.20 -1.77
N LEU A 306 12.80 -4.54 -1.75
CA LEU A 306 12.54 -5.33 -2.94
C LEU A 306 11.13 -5.06 -3.52
N ARG A 307 11.08 -5.03 -4.85
CA ARG A 307 9.92 -4.56 -5.63
C ARG A 307 9.62 -5.52 -6.76
N LEU A 308 8.43 -5.41 -7.37
CA LEU A 308 8.13 -6.19 -8.58
C LEU A 308 9.09 -5.81 -9.72
N GLY A 309 9.45 -4.53 -9.81
CA GLY A 309 10.46 -4.03 -10.74
C GLY A 309 11.85 -4.68 -10.64
N THR A 310 12.19 -5.29 -9.49
CA THR A 310 13.41 -6.10 -9.37
C THR A 310 13.33 -7.30 -10.30
N PHE A 311 12.20 -8.01 -10.33
CA PHE A 311 11.97 -9.16 -11.19
C PHE A 311 11.78 -8.76 -12.66
N ASP A 312 11.13 -7.62 -12.93
CA ASP A 312 10.95 -7.14 -14.31
C ASP A 312 12.30 -6.95 -15.01
N LEU A 313 13.29 -6.38 -14.31
CA LEU A 313 14.63 -6.16 -14.88
C LEU A 313 15.33 -7.47 -15.20
N LEU A 314 15.32 -8.41 -14.25
CA LEU A 314 15.95 -9.72 -14.42
C LEU A 314 15.31 -10.49 -15.57
N ARG A 315 13.98 -10.47 -15.63
CA ARG A 315 13.23 -11.10 -16.73
C ARG A 315 13.55 -10.47 -18.08
N SER A 316 13.60 -9.13 -18.17
CA SER A 316 13.93 -8.42 -19.42
C SER A 316 15.32 -8.76 -19.97
N ARG A 317 16.21 -9.30 -19.12
CA ARG A 317 17.58 -9.68 -19.44
C ARG A 317 17.77 -11.19 -19.61
N GLY A 318 16.76 -11.99 -19.29
CA GLY A 318 16.86 -13.44 -19.27
C GLY A 318 17.70 -13.98 -18.09
N ASP A 319 17.83 -13.22 -17.00
CA ASP A 319 18.67 -13.57 -15.85
C ASP A 319 18.00 -14.64 -14.95
N ARG A 320 17.80 -15.86 -15.48
CA ARG A 320 17.08 -16.98 -14.83
C ARG A 320 17.61 -17.30 -13.43
N ASP A 321 18.93 -17.40 -13.31
CA ASP A 321 19.60 -17.75 -12.06
C ASP A 321 19.36 -16.68 -10.99
N LEU A 322 19.36 -15.40 -11.38
CA LEU A 322 19.08 -14.31 -10.45
C LEU A 322 17.61 -14.29 -10.03
N ILE A 323 16.67 -14.62 -10.92
CA ILE A 323 15.25 -14.75 -10.55
C ILE A 323 15.10 -15.83 -9.47
N ARG A 324 15.68 -17.02 -9.67
CA ARG A 324 15.70 -18.09 -8.67
C ARG A 324 16.35 -17.64 -7.36
N LYS A 325 17.52 -17.00 -7.44
CA LYS A 325 18.28 -16.56 -6.27
C LYS A 325 17.53 -15.51 -5.44
N VAL A 326 16.92 -14.53 -6.09
CA VAL A 326 16.12 -13.48 -5.42
C VAL A 326 14.84 -14.08 -4.85
N ALA A 327 14.14 -14.97 -5.56
CA ALA A 327 12.95 -15.64 -5.03
C ALA A 327 13.27 -16.52 -3.80
N THR A 328 14.42 -17.18 -3.81
CA THR A 328 14.94 -17.96 -2.67
C THR A 328 15.27 -17.05 -1.49
N TYR A 329 15.98 -15.94 -1.72
CA TYR A 329 16.25 -14.93 -0.69
C TYR A 329 14.94 -14.38 -0.09
N ILE A 330 13.93 -14.08 -0.92
CA ILE A 330 12.64 -13.62 -0.41
C ILE A 330 11.99 -14.67 0.51
N ALA A 331 11.98 -15.95 0.12
CA ALA A 331 11.41 -16.99 0.96
C ALA A 331 12.16 -17.16 2.29
N GLU A 332 13.49 -17.29 2.23
CA GLU A 332 14.31 -17.67 3.38
C GLU A 332 14.59 -16.49 4.31
N ASP A 333 14.89 -15.33 3.75
CA ASP A 333 15.37 -14.17 4.50
C ASP A 333 14.31 -13.12 4.77
N VAL A 334 13.39 -12.90 3.82
CA VAL A 334 12.37 -11.85 3.95
C VAL A 334 11.10 -12.38 4.61
N PHE A 335 10.65 -13.58 4.23
CA PHE A 335 9.48 -14.23 4.80
C PHE A 335 9.81 -15.26 5.88
N GLY A 336 11.08 -15.46 6.20
CA GLY A 336 11.53 -16.21 7.37
C GLY A 336 11.49 -17.73 7.23
N GLY A 337 11.44 -18.25 6.00
CA GLY A 337 11.51 -19.68 5.70
C GLY A 337 10.36 -20.18 4.84
N TRP A 338 10.62 -21.28 4.12
CA TRP A 338 9.64 -21.93 3.24
C TRP A 338 8.39 -22.42 3.99
N ASP A 339 8.56 -22.89 5.24
CA ASP A 339 7.48 -23.34 6.11
C ASP A 339 6.56 -22.19 6.57
N LYS A 340 7.03 -20.93 6.49
CA LYS A 340 6.21 -19.75 6.82
C LYS A 340 5.33 -19.31 5.67
N LEU A 341 5.54 -19.81 4.46
CA LEU A 341 4.75 -19.42 3.29
C LEU A 341 3.39 -20.15 3.27
N PRO A 342 2.35 -19.50 2.71
CA PRO A 342 1.00 -20.05 2.64
C PRO A 342 0.95 -21.27 1.72
N ALA A 343 0.35 -22.34 2.21
CA ALA A 343 0.02 -23.54 1.46
C ALA A 343 -0.90 -23.24 0.27
N ALA A 344 -1.06 -24.22 -0.63
CA ALA A 344 -2.16 -24.24 -1.58
C ALA A 344 -3.50 -24.25 -0.85
N LEU A 345 -4.50 -23.54 -1.38
CA LEU A 345 -5.88 -23.65 -0.88
C LEU A 345 -6.45 -25.04 -1.22
N PRO A 346 -7.21 -25.68 -0.31
CA PRO A 346 -7.92 -26.92 -0.63
C PRO A 346 -8.83 -26.75 -1.84
N ALA A 347 -8.91 -27.77 -2.71
CA ALA A 347 -9.68 -27.72 -3.96
C ALA A 347 -11.18 -27.43 -3.78
N GLU A 348 -11.73 -27.77 -2.61
CA GLU A 348 -13.15 -27.57 -2.26
C GLU A 348 -13.44 -26.22 -1.58
N THR A 349 -12.44 -25.34 -1.44
CA THR A 349 -12.59 -24.06 -0.74
C THR A 349 -13.53 -23.14 -1.51
N THR A 350 -14.73 -22.93 -0.97
CA THR A 350 -15.70 -21.97 -1.54
C THR A 350 -15.34 -20.52 -1.24
N ASP A 351 -14.43 -20.29 -0.29
CA ASP A 351 -14.10 -18.97 0.19
C ASP A 351 -12.57 -18.69 0.24
N ALA A 352 -12.05 -18.15 -0.85
CA ALA A 352 -10.62 -17.95 -1.06
C ALA A 352 -9.99 -16.81 -0.23
N HIS A 353 -10.78 -16.13 0.62
CA HIS A 353 -10.23 -15.11 1.53
C HIS A 353 -9.51 -15.70 2.76
N LEU A 354 -9.80 -16.95 3.12
CA LEU A 354 -9.22 -17.63 4.28
C LEU A 354 -7.69 -17.64 4.23
N ASP A 355 -7.02 -17.43 5.37
CA ASP A 355 -5.56 -17.50 5.42
C ASP A 355 -5.11 -18.96 5.24
N PRO A 356 -4.32 -19.29 4.21
CA PRO A 356 -3.90 -20.66 3.98
C PRO A 356 -3.04 -21.17 5.13
N ALA A 357 -3.07 -22.48 5.34
CA ALA A 357 -2.22 -23.13 6.33
C ALA A 357 -0.73 -22.85 6.05
N ARG A 358 0.10 -22.97 7.09
CA ARG A 358 1.56 -22.86 7.03
C ARG A 358 2.17 -24.15 7.57
N GLY A 359 3.49 -24.31 7.47
CA GLY A 359 4.22 -25.51 7.90
C GLY A 359 4.50 -26.51 6.78
N VAL A 360 4.32 -26.10 5.52
CA VAL A 360 4.56 -26.96 4.35
C VAL A 360 6.08 -27.11 4.13
N PRO A 361 6.63 -28.33 4.11
CA PRO A 361 8.03 -28.60 3.81
C PRO A 361 8.47 -27.96 2.49
N LYS A 362 9.76 -27.64 2.36
CA LYS A 362 10.33 -26.98 1.17
C LYS A 362 10.03 -27.74 -0.13
N ASP A 363 10.12 -29.06 -0.08
CA ASP A 363 10.07 -29.92 -1.27
C ASP A 363 8.69 -30.56 -1.50
N GLU A 364 7.70 -30.24 -0.65
CA GLU A 364 6.33 -30.70 -0.84
C GLU A 364 5.68 -29.97 -2.03
N ILE A 365 5.12 -30.77 -2.94
CA ILE A 365 4.30 -30.31 -4.07
C ILE A 365 2.83 -30.40 -3.67
N GLN A 366 2.09 -29.32 -3.92
CA GLN A 366 0.67 -29.18 -3.58
C GLN A 366 -0.15 -28.89 -4.85
N GLY A 367 -1.42 -28.55 -4.69
CA GLY A 367 -2.31 -28.23 -5.81
C GLY A 367 -2.99 -29.45 -6.42
N LYS A 368 -3.70 -29.23 -7.53
CA LYS A 368 -4.45 -30.25 -8.26
C LYS A 368 -3.67 -30.71 -9.50
N GLU A 369 -4.09 -31.84 -10.08
CA GLU A 369 -3.51 -32.33 -11.33
C GLU A 369 -3.53 -31.25 -12.43
N GLY A 370 -2.38 -31.03 -13.08
CA GLY A 370 -2.15 -30.01 -14.09
C GLY A 370 -1.92 -28.59 -13.54
N ALA A 371 -1.95 -28.41 -12.22
CA ALA A 371 -1.65 -27.17 -11.52
C ALA A 371 -0.80 -27.46 -10.26
N GLU A 372 0.19 -28.35 -10.40
CA GLU A 372 1.07 -28.73 -9.31
C GLU A 372 1.89 -27.52 -8.82
N GLU A 373 1.73 -27.18 -7.55
CA GLU A 373 2.33 -26.02 -6.94
C GLU A 373 3.58 -26.40 -6.15
N ASN A 374 4.71 -25.83 -6.54
CA ASN A 374 5.95 -25.95 -5.76
C ASN A 374 6.14 -24.77 -4.80
N ARG A 375 7.29 -24.73 -4.13
CA ARG A 375 7.63 -23.68 -3.17
C ARG A 375 7.66 -22.26 -3.71
N PHE A 376 7.99 -22.05 -5.00
CA PHE A 376 8.00 -20.70 -5.57
C PHE A 376 6.58 -20.19 -5.83
N THR A 377 5.62 -21.09 -6.08
CA THR A 377 4.19 -20.73 -6.12
C THR A 377 3.75 -20.13 -4.78
N ARG A 378 4.23 -20.67 -3.66
CA ARG A 378 3.94 -20.13 -2.31
C ARG A 378 4.53 -18.73 -2.09
N VAL A 379 5.70 -18.43 -2.65
CA VAL A 379 6.27 -17.07 -2.63
C VAL A 379 5.38 -16.11 -3.41
N TYR A 380 4.99 -16.49 -4.63
CA TYR A 380 4.09 -15.69 -5.46
C TYR A 380 2.74 -15.44 -4.75
N ARG A 381 2.14 -16.47 -4.17
CA ARG A 381 0.91 -16.38 -3.37
C ARG A 381 1.04 -15.41 -2.20
N GLU A 382 2.11 -15.50 -1.40
CA GLU A 382 2.32 -14.59 -0.26
C GLU A 382 2.38 -13.13 -0.73
N ILE A 383 3.13 -12.84 -1.80
CA ILE A 383 3.24 -11.49 -2.36
C ILE A 383 1.88 -10.98 -2.85
N VAL A 384 1.13 -11.82 -3.58
CA VAL A 384 -0.20 -11.47 -4.10
C VAL A 384 -1.17 -11.18 -2.97
N ARG A 385 -1.28 -12.06 -1.98
CA ARG A 385 -2.24 -11.93 -0.88
C ARG A 385 -1.96 -10.70 -0.02
N ARG A 386 -0.68 -10.36 0.21
CA ARG A 386 -0.30 -9.12 0.91
C ARG A 386 -0.71 -7.87 0.14
N ASN A 387 -0.45 -7.83 -1.16
CA ASN A 387 -0.85 -6.70 -2.00
C ASN A 387 -2.38 -6.59 -2.14
N ALA A 388 -3.11 -7.70 -2.16
CA ALA A 388 -4.58 -7.72 -2.14
C ALA A 388 -5.15 -7.06 -0.87
N LYS A 389 -4.60 -7.39 0.30
CA LYS A 389 -4.96 -6.74 1.57
C LYS A 389 -4.65 -5.26 1.54
N LEU A 390 -3.42 -4.89 1.13
CA LEU A 390 -2.98 -3.50 1.03
C LEU A 390 -3.98 -2.66 0.22
N VAL A 391 -4.29 -3.06 -1.02
CA VAL A 391 -5.20 -2.28 -1.87
C VAL A 391 -6.63 -2.28 -1.34
N GLY A 392 -7.07 -3.33 -0.65
CA GLY A 392 -8.35 -3.35 0.08
C GLY A 392 -8.44 -2.26 1.14
N MET A 393 -7.37 -2.10 1.92
CA MET A 393 -7.26 -1.03 2.93
C MET A 393 -7.18 0.36 2.27
N MET A 394 -6.41 0.51 1.19
CA MET A 394 -6.30 1.78 0.46
C MET A 394 -7.65 2.23 -0.08
N GLN A 395 -8.44 1.32 -0.66
CA GLN A 395 -9.81 1.62 -1.11
C GLN A 395 -10.70 2.03 0.06
N ALA A 396 -10.68 1.25 1.15
CA ALA A 396 -11.53 1.51 2.30
C ALA A 396 -11.29 2.90 2.92
N TYR A 397 -10.07 3.44 2.88
CA TYR A 397 -9.70 4.75 3.43
C TYR A 397 -9.57 5.87 2.38
N GLY A 398 -9.83 5.59 1.11
CA GLY A 398 -9.75 6.60 0.05
C GLY A 398 -8.32 7.08 -0.20
N PHE A 399 -7.31 6.22 0.00
CA PHE A 399 -5.92 6.56 -0.27
C PHE A 399 -5.54 6.18 -1.69
N MET A 400 -4.97 7.13 -2.44
CA MET A 400 -4.38 6.91 -3.76
C MET A 400 -2.88 7.18 -3.70
N ASN A 401 -2.06 6.19 -4.10
CA ASN A 401 -0.61 6.37 -4.19
C ASN A 401 -0.23 7.34 -5.33
N GLY A 402 -0.96 7.32 -6.44
CA GLY A 402 -0.76 8.20 -7.60
C GLY A 402 0.26 7.72 -8.64
N VAL A 403 1.19 6.83 -8.27
CA VAL A 403 2.19 6.26 -9.18
C VAL A 403 2.40 4.76 -8.89
N LEU A 404 1.41 3.95 -9.27
CA LEU A 404 1.44 2.50 -9.05
C LEU A 404 2.16 1.75 -10.18
N ASN A 405 3.38 2.17 -10.50
CA ASN A 405 4.27 1.44 -11.39
C ASN A 405 4.75 0.13 -10.71
N THR A 406 5.29 -0.83 -11.47
CA THR A 406 5.81 -2.08 -10.89
C THR A 406 7.06 -1.85 -10.04
N ASP A 407 7.86 -0.82 -10.33
CA ASP A 407 8.95 -0.35 -9.49
C ASP A 407 8.49 0.35 -8.21
N ASN A 408 7.20 0.63 -8.05
CA ASN A 408 6.61 1.18 -6.82
C ASN A 408 5.70 0.18 -6.10
N THR A 409 5.70 -1.08 -6.53
CA THR A 409 4.91 -2.15 -5.90
C THR A 409 5.83 -3.06 -5.10
N SER A 410 5.64 -3.08 -3.78
CA SER A 410 6.44 -3.89 -2.84
C SER A 410 6.17 -5.38 -3.01
N ILE A 411 7.21 -6.21 -2.90
CA ILE A 411 7.02 -7.66 -2.70
C ILE A 411 6.43 -7.95 -1.31
N TYR A 412 6.60 -7.05 -0.34
CA TYR A 412 6.17 -7.25 1.04
C TYR A 412 4.74 -6.74 1.31
N GLY A 413 4.08 -6.19 0.28
CA GLY A 413 2.76 -5.56 0.39
C GLY A 413 2.77 -4.28 1.22
N LEU A 414 3.83 -3.49 1.12
CA LEU A 414 3.93 -2.14 1.69
C LEU A 414 3.56 -1.10 0.63
N SER A 415 2.78 -0.09 1.02
CA SER A 415 2.74 1.19 0.30
C SER A 415 4.13 1.83 0.35
N LEU A 416 4.61 2.37 -0.79
CA LEU A 416 5.93 3.00 -0.87
C LEU A 416 6.01 4.05 -1.99
N ASP A 417 7.09 4.83 -1.92
CA ASP A 417 7.48 5.90 -2.84
C ASP A 417 6.39 6.98 -3.07
N TYR A 418 6.25 7.83 -2.06
CA TYR A 418 5.27 8.91 -2.03
C TYR A 418 5.73 10.11 -2.85
N GLY A 419 5.10 10.33 -4.00
CA GLY A 419 5.15 11.59 -4.74
C GLY A 419 3.77 12.24 -4.76
N PRO A 420 2.99 12.04 -5.84
CA PRO A 420 1.69 12.66 -5.99
C PRO A 420 0.59 11.78 -5.36
N PHE A 421 0.71 11.42 -4.09
CA PHE A 421 -0.37 10.73 -3.38
C PHE A 421 -1.47 11.72 -2.97
N ALA A 422 -2.66 11.20 -2.70
CA ALA A 422 -3.69 11.93 -1.97
C ALA A 422 -4.60 11.00 -1.17
N PHE A 423 -5.26 11.59 -0.18
CA PHE A 423 -6.49 11.04 0.38
C PHE A 423 -7.68 11.69 -0.32
N MET A 424 -8.73 10.90 -0.53
CA MET A 424 -9.97 11.37 -1.14
C MET A 424 -10.58 12.49 -0.31
N ASP A 425 -10.79 13.63 -0.95
CA ASP A 425 -11.59 14.72 -0.40
C ASP A 425 -13.07 14.41 -0.66
N ASN A 426 -13.66 14.98 -1.69
CA ASN A 426 -14.97 14.56 -2.18
C ASN A 426 -14.84 13.19 -2.83
N PHE A 427 -15.79 12.30 -2.58
CA PHE A 427 -15.77 11.00 -3.24
C PHE A 427 -15.95 11.15 -4.75
N ASP A 428 -14.89 10.86 -5.50
CA ASP A 428 -14.88 10.76 -6.96
C ASP A 428 -14.13 9.49 -7.37
N PRO A 429 -14.82 8.46 -7.91
CA PRO A 429 -14.16 7.22 -8.30
C PRO A 429 -13.14 7.42 -9.45
N ALA A 430 -13.25 8.48 -10.23
CA ALA A 430 -12.36 8.81 -11.34
C ALA A 430 -11.16 9.68 -10.93
N TYR A 431 -11.14 10.21 -9.70
CA TYR A 431 -10.05 11.09 -9.25
C TYR A 431 -8.69 10.37 -9.25
N THR A 432 -7.69 11.06 -9.79
CA THR A 432 -6.27 10.70 -9.70
C THR A 432 -5.50 11.89 -9.13
N PRO A 433 -4.63 11.69 -8.12
CA PRO A 433 -3.84 12.77 -7.54
C PRO A 433 -2.64 13.20 -8.39
N ASN A 434 -2.32 12.44 -9.43
CA ASN A 434 -1.19 12.69 -10.30
C ASN A 434 -1.62 13.48 -11.54
N HIS A 435 -1.11 14.71 -11.68
CA HIS A 435 -1.44 15.55 -12.83
C HIS A 435 -0.92 15.00 -14.17
N ASP A 436 0.08 14.11 -14.15
CA ASP A 436 0.64 13.44 -15.34
C ASP A 436 -0.21 12.24 -15.78
N ASP A 437 -1.14 11.77 -14.94
CA ASP A 437 -1.98 10.60 -15.20
C ASP A 437 -3.23 10.95 -16.02
N HIS A 438 -3.02 11.49 -17.23
CA HIS A 438 -4.10 11.90 -18.12
C HIS A 438 -5.04 10.75 -18.55
N MET A 439 -4.56 9.51 -18.48
CA MET A 439 -5.34 8.32 -18.81
C MET A 439 -6.10 7.73 -17.61
N LEU A 440 -6.01 8.38 -16.44
CA LEU A 440 -6.61 7.94 -15.18
C LEU A 440 -6.22 6.50 -14.81
N ARG A 441 -5.02 6.08 -15.21
CA ARG A 441 -4.49 4.74 -15.00
C ARG A 441 -4.41 4.43 -13.51
N TYR A 442 -4.06 5.41 -12.69
CA TYR A 442 -3.87 5.29 -11.25
C TYR A 442 -4.96 5.99 -10.43
N SER A 443 -6.11 6.26 -11.05
CA SER A 443 -7.32 6.76 -10.35
C SER A 443 -7.77 5.82 -9.24
N TYR A 444 -8.55 6.35 -8.29
CA TYR A 444 -9.10 5.59 -7.16
C TYR A 444 -9.70 4.25 -7.59
N ARG A 445 -10.63 4.25 -8.56
CA ARG A 445 -11.28 3.03 -9.07
C ARG A 445 -10.33 2.05 -9.77
N ALA A 446 -9.21 2.53 -10.30
CA ALA A 446 -8.29 1.74 -11.10
C ALA A 446 -7.23 1.02 -10.24
N GLN A 447 -6.96 1.48 -9.02
CA GLN A 447 -5.90 0.88 -8.18
C GLN A 447 -6.02 -0.65 -8.04
N PRO A 448 -7.20 -1.26 -7.75
CA PRO A 448 -7.29 -2.72 -7.63
C PRO A 448 -6.93 -3.48 -8.91
N SER A 449 -7.26 -2.96 -10.10
CA SER A 449 -6.92 -3.63 -11.36
C SER A 449 -5.45 -3.41 -11.73
N ILE A 450 -4.87 -2.26 -11.39
CA ILE A 450 -3.45 -1.98 -11.58
C ILE A 450 -2.57 -2.84 -10.68
N PHE A 451 -2.92 -2.99 -9.40
CA PHE A 451 -2.21 -3.91 -8.51
C PHE A 451 -2.21 -5.33 -9.09
N TRP A 452 -3.36 -5.82 -9.58
CA TRP A 452 -3.42 -7.11 -10.24
C TRP A 452 -2.54 -7.15 -11.50
N TRP A 453 -2.58 -6.12 -12.35
CA TRP A 453 -1.73 -6.05 -13.55
C TRP A 453 -0.24 -6.13 -13.19
N ASN A 454 0.20 -5.44 -12.13
CA ASN A 454 1.56 -5.47 -11.63
C ASN A 454 1.93 -6.88 -11.11
N LEU A 455 1.01 -7.54 -10.38
CA LEU A 455 1.21 -8.90 -9.86
C LEU A 455 1.23 -9.97 -10.97
N VAL A 456 0.55 -9.76 -12.09
CA VAL A 456 0.67 -10.62 -13.27
C VAL A 456 2.08 -10.50 -13.86
N ARG A 457 2.67 -9.30 -13.94
CA ARG A 457 4.06 -9.14 -14.41
C ARG A 457 5.06 -9.92 -13.55
N LEU A 458 4.86 -9.92 -12.22
CA LEU A 458 5.62 -10.77 -11.31
C LEU A 458 5.39 -12.26 -11.61
N GLY A 459 4.13 -12.69 -11.73
CA GLY A 459 3.80 -14.10 -12.01
C GLY A 459 4.45 -14.60 -13.30
N GLU A 460 4.47 -13.76 -14.33
CA GLU A 460 5.16 -14.07 -15.58
C GLU A 460 6.70 -14.07 -15.45
N ALA A 461 7.29 -13.23 -14.58
CA ALA A 461 8.72 -13.26 -14.29
C ALA A 461 9.12 -14.53 -13.52
N LEU A 462 8.22 -15.04 -12.67
CA LEU A 462 8.37 -16.30 -11.95
C LEU A 462 7.88 -17.52 -12.76
N GLY A 463 7.37 -17.32 -13.98
CA GLY A 463 6.60 -18.31 -14.74
C GLY A 463 7.30 -19.66 -14.89
N GLU A 464 8.61 -19.65 -15.16
CA GLU A 464 9.39 -20.88 -15.22
C GLU A 464 9.49 -21.60 -13.87
N LEU A 465 9.72 -20.85 -12.79
CA LEU A 465 9.85 -21.44 -11.45
C LEU A 465 8.53 -22.04 -10.97
N ILE A 466 7.42 -21.34 -11.13
CA ILE A 466 6.09 -21.81 -10.68
C ILE A 466 5.54 -22.90 -11.60
N GLY A 467 5.85 -22.87 -12.89
CA GLY A 467 5.39 -23.86 -13.86
C GLY A 467 6.22 -25.15 -13.89
N ALA A 468 7.41 -25.16 -13.28
CA ALA A 468 8.27 -26.35 -13.27
C ALA A 468 7.67 -27.53 -12.49
N GLY A 469 6.75 -27.28 -11.54
CA GLY A 469 6.20 -28.33 -10.68
C GLY A 469 7.29 -28.99 -9.84
N ASP A 470 7.32 -30.33 -9.85
CA ASP A 470 8.33 -31.18 -9.18
C ASP A 470 9.73 -31.06 -9.80
N LYS A 471 9.83 -30.73 -11.09
CA LYS A 471 11.10 -30.57 -11.82
C LYS A 471 11.90 -29.31 -11.47
N VAL A 472 11.45 -28.53 -10.50
CA VAL A 472 12.03 -27.22 -10.21
C VAL A 472 13.47 -27.29 -9.71
N ASP A 473 13.94 -28.45 -9.25
CA ASP A 473 15.34 -28.67 -8.85
C ASP A 473 16.07 -29.71 -9.70
N ASP A 474 15.47 -30.15 -10.81
CA ASP A 474 16.17 -30.98 -11.78
C ASP A 474 17.42 -30.23 -12.26
N GLU A 475 18.57 -30.90 -12.21
CA GLU A 475 19.88 -30.32 -12.57
C GLU A 475 19.82 -29.70 -13.97
N GLU A 476 19.19 -30.38 -14.92
CA GLU A 476 18.99 -29.88 -16.27
C GLU A 476 18.11 -28.62 -16.33
N PHE A 477 17.02 -28.54 -15.54
CA PHE A 477 16.18 -27.35 -15.50
C PHE A 477 16.90 -26.15 -14.88
N VAL A 478 17.72 -26.40 -13.86
CA VAL A 478 18.53 -25.37 -13.20
C VAL A 478 19.59 -24.85 -14.16
N GLU A 479 20.39 -25.73 -14.76
CA GLU A 479 21.55 -25.34 -15.58
C GLU A 479 21.19 -24.91 -17.00
N LYS A 480 20.30 -25.65 -17.67
CA LYS A 480 20.00 -25.47 -19.11
C LYS A 480 18.64 -24.85 -19.36
N GLY A 481 17.74 -24.92 -18.39
CA GLY A 481 16.42 -24.32 -18.47
C GLY A 481 15.34 -25.23 -19.03
N VAL A 482 14.38 -24.64 -19.74
CA VAL A 482 13.18 -25.34 -20.18
C VAL A 482 13.45 -26.07 -21.50
N HIS A 483 13.33 -27.40 -21.49
CA HIS A 483 13.37 -28.20 -22.72
C HIS A 483 12.12 -27.95 -23.58
N GLU A 484 12.26 -27.97 -24.91
CA GLU A 484 11.17 -27.65 -25.85
C GLU A 484 9.92 -28.51 -25.60
N ASP A 485 10.09 -29.83 -25.41
CA ASP A 485 8.97 -30.76 -25.13
C ASP A 485 8.27 -30.50 -23.79
N PHE A 486 8.95 -29.88 -22.82
CA PHE A 486 8.37 -29.56 -21.52
C PHE A 486 7.72 -28.18 -21.48
N ALA A 487 8.11 -27.27 -22.37
CA ALA A 487 7.63 -25.89 -22.39
C ALA A 487 6.09 -25.77 -22.44
N PRO A 488 5.34 -26.54 -23.27
CA PRO A 488 3.88 -26.44 -23.30
C PRO A 488 3.23 -26.81 -21.96
N VAL A 489 3.76 -27.83 -21.27
CA VAL A 489 3.25 -28.27 -19.96
C VAL A 489 3.53 -27.23 -18.89
N LEU A 490 4.77 -26.73 -18.85
CA LEU A 490 5.19 -25.69 -17.91
C LEU A 490 4.37 -24.40 -18.08
N ILE A 491 4.20 -23.93 -19.31
CA ILE A 491 3.44 -22.71 -19.61
C ILE A 491 1.99 -22.89 -19.15
N LYS A 492 1.37 -24.01 -19.54
CA LYS A 492 -0.04 -24.27 -19.18
C LYS A 492 -0.23 -24.35 -17.67
N ARG A 493 0.72 -24.95 -16.95
CA ARG A 493 0.70 -25.02 -15.48
C ARG A 493 0.83 -23.64 -14.86
N ALA A 494 1.82 -22.84 -15.29
CA ALA A 494 2.03 -21.49 -14.79
C ALA A 494 0.81 -20.58 -15.01
N GLU A 495 0.22 -20.61 -16.21
CA GLU A 495 -1.02 -19.87 -16.52
C GLU A 495 -2.17 -20.27 -15.59
N THR A 496 -2.36 -21.57 -15.37
CA THR A 496 -3.42 -22.09 -14.50
C THR A 496 -3.21 -21.64 -13.04
N ILE A 497 -1.97 -21.68 -12.54
CA ILE A 497 -1.61 -21.21 -11.20
C ILE A 497 -1.88 -19.70 -11.06
N ILE A 498 -1.48 -18.88 -12.04
CA ILE A 498 -1.70 -17.43 -12.03
C ILE A 498 -3.21 -17.12 -12.04
N GLU A 499 -4.00 -17.87 -12.82
CA GLU A 499 -5.46 -17.72 -12.85
C GLU A 499 -6.09 -18.07 -11.49
N GLN A 500 -5.69 -19.18 -10.87
CA GLN A 500 -6.19 -19.56 -9.54
C GLN A 500 -5.84 -18.52 -8.46
N ILE A 501 -4.61 -18.02 -8.48
CA ILE A 501 -4.16 -16.98 -7.55
C ILE A 501 -4.84 -15.62 -7.84
N SER A 502 -5.35 -15.40 -9.05
CA SER A 502 -6.22 -14.25 -9.36
C SER A 502 -7.52 -14.27 -8.55
N ASP A 503 -8.11 -15.46 -8.37
CA ASP A 503 -9.32 -15.59 -7.59
C ASP A 503 -9.04 -15.41 -6.10
N GLU A 504 -7.89 -15.88 -5.60
CA GLU A 504 -7.41 -15.55 -4.27
C GLU A 504 -7.24 -14.04 -4.07
N TYR A 505 -6.60 -13.35 -5.03
CA TYR A 505 -6.43 -11.89 -4.99
C TYR A 505 -7.77 -11.18 -4.84
N LYS A 506 -8.76 -11.51 -5.68
CA LYS A 506 -10.10 -10.90 -5.64
C LYS A 506 -10.79 -11.15 -4.31
N ALA A 507 -10.75 -12.38 -3.81
CA ALA A 507 -11.40 -12.76 -2.55
C ALA A 507 -10.77 -12.05 -1.35
N VAL A 508 -9.43 -12.04 -1.26
CA VAL A 508 -8.70 -11.37 -0.18
C VAL A 508 -8.93 -9.86 -0.21
N PHE A 509 -8.86 -9.23 -1.40
CA PHE A 509 -9.16 -7.82 -1.59
C PHE A 509 -10.57 -7.45 -1.11
N LEU A 510 -11.58 -8.17 -1.61
CA LEU A 510 -12.99 -7.90 -1.29
C LEU A 510 -13.27 -8.15 0.20
N SER A 511 -12.72 -9.20 0.77
CA SER A 511 -12.87 -9.50 2.20
C SER A 511 -12.30 -8.38 3.07
N GLU A 512 -11.10 -7.89 2.76
CA GLU A 512 -10.48 -6.83 3.55
C GLU A 512 -11.21 -5.49 3.39
N TYR A 513 -11.62 -5.16 2.17
CA TYR A 513 -12.45 -3.99 1.90
C TYR A 513 -13.79 -4.04 2.67
N ARG A 514 -14.53 -5.17 2.58
CA ARG A 514 -15.79 -5.38 3.30
C ARG A 514 -15.60 -5.30 4.81
N ARG A 515 -14.54 -5.92 5.34
CA ARG A 515 -14.21 -5.88 6.77
C ARG A 515 -14.07 -4.45 7.26
N LEU A 516 -13.27 -3.63 6.58
CA LEU A 516 -13.07 -2.24 6.97
C LEU A 516 -14.32 -1.40 6.77
N MET A 517 -15.02 -1.49 5.64
CA MET A 517 -16.27 -0.74 5.42
C MET A 517 -17.34 -1.06 6.48
N THR A 518 -17.44 -2.33 6.90
CA THR A 518 -18.32 -2.77 7.99
C THR A 518 -17.99 -2.06 9.30
N LEU A 519 -16.70 -2.03 9.68
CA LEU A 519 -16.24 -1.34 10.89
C LEU A 519 -16.45 0.18 10.80
N ARG A 520 -16.13 0.78 9.65
CA ARG A 520 -16.29 2.23 9.41
C ARG A 520 -17.75 2.68 9.48
N LEU A 521 -18.70 1.78 9.21
CA LEU A 521 -20.15 2.01 9.34
C LEU A 521 -20.72 1.63 10.71
N GLY A 522 -19.90 1.15 11.65
CA GLY A 522 -20.32 0.82 13.01
C GLY A 522 -21.08 -0.51 13.12
N LEU A 523 -20.82 -1.47 12.23
CA LEU A 523 -21.39 -2.80 12.26
C LEU A 523 -20.36 -3.82 12.82
N LYS A 524 -20.85 -4.84 13.53
CA LYS A 524 -20.08 -5.95 14.11
C LYS A 524 -20.04 -7.16 13.17
N THR A 525 -21.10 -7.40 12.41
CA THR A 525 -21.20 -8.55 11.49
C THR A 525 -21.30 -8.11 10.04
N GLN A 526 -21.04 -9.04 9.11
CA GLN A 526 -21.16 -8.81 7.68
C GLN A 526 -22.34 -9.60 7.10
N LYS A 527 -23.07 -8.99 6.16
CA LYS A 527 -24.04 -9.68 5.30
C LYS A 527 -23.78 -9.37 3.85
N GLU A 528 -24.08 -10.32 2.97
CA GLU A 528 -23.94 -10.10 1.51
C GLU A 528 -24.76 -8.89 1.03
N SER A 529 -25.94 -8.65 1.62
CA SER A 529 -26.77 -7.49 1.28
C SER A 529 -26.16 -6.14 1.67
N ASP A 530 -25.19 -6.10 2.60
CA ASP A 530 -24.57 -4.85 3.06
C ASP A 530 -23.81 -4.17 1.92
N PHE A 531 -23.23 -4.95 1.00
CA PHE A 531 -22.51 -4.41 -0.14
C PHE A 531 -23.41 -3.56 -1.05
N GLU A 532 -24.53 -4.13 -1.50
CA GLU A 532 -25.46 -3.42 -2.39
C GLU A 532 -26.23 -2.32 -1.64
N LYS A 533 -26.81 -2.63 -0.48
CA LYS A 533 -27.75 -1.73 0.20
C LYS A 533 -27.08 -0.60 0.98
N LEU A 534 -25.85 -0.80 1.44
CA LEU A 534 -25.14 0.18 2.26
C LEU A 534 -23.92 0.73 1.55
N PHE A 535 -23.02 -0.13 1.07
CA PHE A 535 -21.73 0.35 0.57
C PHE A 535 -21.90 1.06 -0.78
N SER A 536 -22.52 0.40 -1.76
CA SER A 536 -22.74 0.98 -3.08
C SER A 536 -23.64 2.22 -3.02
N GLU A 537 -24.79 2.14 -2.34
CA GLU A 537 -25.70 3.29 -2.20
C GLU A 537 -25.05 4.47 -1.45
N LEU A 538 -24.16 4.22 -0.48
CA LEU A 538 -23.39 5.28 0.17
C LEU A 538 -22.49 5.99 -0.82
N LEU A 539 -21.69 5.22 -1.56
CA LEU A 539 -20.71 5.77 -2.50
C LEU A 539 -21.41 6.54 -3.63
N ASP A 540 -22.52 6.01 -4.16
CA ASP A 540 -23.36 6.69 -5.16
C ASP A 540 -23.93 8.01 -4.60
N THR A 541 -24.34 8.01 -3.32
CA THR A 541 -24.84 9.21 -2.63
C THR A 541 -23.72 10.24 -2.44
N MET A 542 -22.55 9.81 -2.00
CA MET A 542 -21.38 10.69 -1.84
C MET A 542 -20.93 11.29 -3.16
N GLU A 543 -20.90 10.50 -4.24
CA GLU A 543 -20.52 10.96 -5.58
C GLU A 543 -21.53 12.00 -6.09
N ALA A 544 -22.83 11.68 -6.02
CA ALA A 544 -23.87 12.58 -6.52
C ALA A 544 -23.90 13.93 -5.79
N LEU A 545 -23.65 13.94 -4.48
CA LEU A 545 -23.73 15.12 -3.63
C LEU A 545 -22.37 15.80 -3.40
N GLU A 546 -21.28 15.23 -3.94
CA GLU A 546 -19.89 15.66 -3.72
C GLU A 546 -19.49 15.72 -2.22
N LEU A 547 -19.90 14.71 -1.44
CA LEU A 547 -19.61 14.67 0.01
C LEU A 547 -18.16 14.27 0.30
N ASP A 548 -17.63 14.80 1.41
CA ASP A 548 -16.30 14.44 1.89
C ASP A 548 -16.26 12.97 2.35
N PHE A 549 -15.39 12.18 1.74
CA PHE A 549 -15.31 10.75 1.93
C PHE A 549 -15.00 10.38 3.38
N ASN A 550 -13.97 10.97 3.98
CA ASN A 550 -13.53 10.58 5.33
C ASN A 550 -14.36 11.25 6.43
N HIS A 551 -14.75 12.51 6.25
CA HIS A 551 -15.62 13.19 7.21
C HIS A 551 -16.98 12.53 7.30
N PHE A 552 -17.52 11.96 6.23
CA PHE A 552 -18.79 11.25 6.31
C PHE A 552 -18.76 10.15 7.38
N PHE A 553 -17.76 9.26 7.33
CA PHE A 553 -17.64 8.19 8.33
C PHE A 553 -17.34 8.74 9.73
N ARG A 554 -16.50 9.78 9.84
CA ARG A 554 -16.22 10.42 11.14
C ARG A 554 -17.49 11.02 11.76
N ARG A 555 -18.29 11.73 10.98
CA ARG A 555 -19.53 12.37 11.43
C ARG A 555 -20.64 11.35 11.70
N LEU A 556 -20.70 10.26 10.93
CA LEU A 556 -21.61 9.14 11.19
C LEU A 556 -21.37 8.52 12.57
N SER A 557 -20.13 8.57 13.07
CA SER A 557 -19.74 7.96 14.35
C SER A 557 -20.56 8.49 15.53
N SER A 558 -21.02 9.74 15.49
CA SER A 558 -21.84 10.37 16.55
C SER A 558 -23.33 10.43 16.24
N VAL A 559 -23.79 9.84 15.12
CA VAL A 559 -25.22 9.74 14.80
C VAL A 559 -25.84 8.63 15.64
N LYS A 560 -26.88 8.97 16.42
CA LYS A 560 -27.62 8.01 17.24
C LYS A 560 -28.72 7.32 16.45
N VAL A 561 -29.15 6.12 16.87
CA VAL A 561 -30.26 5.41 16.20
C VAL A 561 -31.58 6.19 16.29
N ASP A 562 -31.75 7.00 17.33
CA ASP A 562 -32.90 7.90 17.46
C ASP A 562 -32.81 9.15 16.57
N ASP A 563 -31.61 9.64 16.24
CA ASP A 563 -31.41 10.79 15.33
C ASP A 563 -31.94 10.51 13.91
N VAL A 564 -32.25 9.25 13.62
CA VAL A 564 -32.68 8.76 12.31
C VAL A 564 -33.95 7.90 12.36
N SER A 565 -34.68 7.93 13.49
CA SER A 565 -35.86 7.08 13.71
C SER A 565 -37.10 7.44 12.87
N THR A 566 -37.26 8.70 12.48
CA THR A 566 -38.32 9.17 11.58
C THR A 566 -37.74 9.84 10.34
N LYS A 567 -38.55 10.02 9.29
CA LYS A 567 -38.11 10.69 8.06
C LYS A 567 -37.60 12.11 8.34
N GLU A 568 -38.32 12.89 9.14
CA GLU A 568 -37.97 14.27 9.46
C GLU A 568 -36.64 14.34 10.23
N LYS A 569 -36.43 13.42 11.18
CA LYS A 569 -35.15 13.31 11.90
C LYS A 569 -34.01 12.93 10.96
N ARG A 570 -34.22 11.99 10.03
CA ARG A 570 -33.23 11.61 9.01
C ARG A 570 -32.83 12.76 8.12
N GLU A 571 -33.80 13.53 7.61
CA GLU A 571 -33.54 14.69 6.78
C GLU A 571 -32.82 15.79 7.56
N SER A 572 -33.18 16.04 8.82
CA SER A 572 -32.45 17.00 9.67
C SER A 572 -31.01 16.55 9.96
N THR A 573 -30.80 15.27 10.24
CA THR A 573 -29.47 14.70 10.51
C THR A 573 -28.58 14.70 9.26
N ALA A 574 -29.17 14.59 8.06
CA ALA A 574 -28.44 14.59 6.79
C ALA A 574 -27.56 15.84 6.59
N GLU A 575 -27.97 17.01 7.11
CA GLU A 575 -27.20 18.25 6.97
C GLU A 575 -25.82 18.19 7.61
N ARG A 576 -25.61 17.29 8.60
CA ARG A 576 -24.30 17.07 9.22
C ARG A 576 -23.26 16.61 8.21
N PHE A 577 -23.66 15.96 7.11
CA PHE A 577 -22.75 15.38 6.13
C PHE A 577 -22.36 16.36 5.02
N PHE A 578 -23.02 17.52 4.91
CA PHE A 578 -22.72 18.50 3.90
C PHE A 578 -21.47 19.31 4.26
N HIS A 579 -20.86 19.93 3.24
CA HIS A 579 -19.86 20.97 3.47
C HIS A 579 -20.52 22.21 4.07
N ARG A 580 -19.73 23.13 4.62
CA ARG A 580 -20.22 24.43 5.13
C ARG A 580 -21.06 25.22 4.11
N GLU A 581 -20.76 25.11 2.83
CA GLU A 581 -21.53 25.74 1.75
C GLU A 581 -22.79 24.95 1.32
N GLY A 582 -23.07 23.79 1.92
CA GLY A 582 -24.15 22.89 1.56
C GLY A 582 -23.74 21.82 0.55
N VAL A 583 -24.73 21.28 -0.17
CA VAL A 583 -24.54 20.32 -1.26
C VAL A 583 -23.92 21.02 -2.47
N THR A 584 -22.85 20.45 -3.04
CA THR A 584 -22.16 21.05 -4.20
C THR A 584 -22.33 20.27 -5.51
N GLY A 585 -22.99 19.10 -5.46
CA GLY A 585 -23.27 18.27 -6.63
C GLY A 585 -23.98 18.98 -7.76
N LEU A 586 -23.51 18.76 -8.99
CA LEU A 586 -24.09 19.28 -10.23
C LEU A 586 -25.51 18.72 -10.38
N ASN A 587 -26.53 19.57 -10.20
CA ASN A 587 -27.97 19.27 -10.23
C ASN A 587 -28.59 18.79 -8.91
N GLU A 588 -27.90 18.97 -7.79
CA GLU A 588 -28.44 18.64 -6.47
C GLU A 588 -28.70 19.92 -5.67
N SER A 589 -29.69 19.88 -4.79
CA SER A 589 -30.00 20.93 -3.82
C SER A 589 -29.82 20.39 -2.41
N ASN A 590 -29.82 21.26 -1.40
CA ASN A 590 -29.84 20.80 -0.01
C ASN A 590 -31.07 19.92 0.27
N ASP A 591 -32.22 20.22 -0.36
CA ASP A 591 -33.44 19.45 -0.20
C ASP A 591 -33.29 18.03 -0.78
N SER A 592 -32.78 17.90 -2.02
CA SER A 592 -32.53 16.58 -2.62
C SER A 592 -31.41 15.82 -1.90
N GLY A 593 -30.40 16.53 -1.39
CA GLY A 593 -29.36 15.95 -0.55
C GLY A 593 -29.91 15.38 0.76
N ARG A 594 -30.81 16.10 1.44
CA ARG A 594 -31.45 15.62 2.68
C ARG A 594 -32.28 14.37 2.40
N GLU A 595 -33.01 14.33 1.29
CA GLU A 595 -33.79 13.16 0.88
C GLU A 595 -32.88 11.94 0.61
N LYS A 596 -31.80 12.12 -0.17
CA LYS A 596 -30.88 11.02 -0.53
C LYS A 596 -30.13 10.46 0.67
N VAL A 597 -29.49 11.32 1.45
CA VAL A 597 -28.79 10.90 2.68
C VAL A 597 -29.77 10.34 3.69
N GLY A 598 -30.96 10.95 3.83
CA GLY A 598 -32.01 10.46 4.73
C GLY A 598 -32.50 9.06 4.35
N LYS A 599 -32.66 8.76 3.06
CA LYS A 599 -32.98 7.42 2.57
C LYS A 599 -31.87 6.42 2.89
N TRP A 600 -30.61 6.80 2.69
CA TRP A 600 -29.49 5.93 3.04
C TRP A 600 -29.40 5.67 4.56
N LEU A 601 -29.61 6.69 5.38
CA LEU A 601 -29.63 6.59 6.85
C LEU A 601 -30.73 5.66 7.35
N GLU A 602 -31.84 5.52 6.63
CA GLU A 602 -32.89 4.54 6.93
C GLU A 602 -32.34 3.10 6.82
N SER A 603 -31.75 2.76 5.67
CA SER A 603 -31.12 1.45 5.44
C SER A 603 -30.01 1.17 6.46
N TRP A 604 -29.16 2.17 6.75
CA TRP A 604 -28.10 2.05 7.76
C TRP A 604 -28.69 1.79 9.15
N ARG A 605 -29.72 2.54 9.56
CA ARG A 605 -30.40 2.37 10.84
C ARG A 605 -31.00 0.97 10.98
N GLU A 606 -31.72 0.49 9.98
CA GLU A 606 -32.29 -0.86 9.98
C GLU A 606 -31.20 -1.91 10.22
N ARG A 607 -30.07 -1.77 9.51
CA ARG A 607 -28.95 -2.69 9.66
C ARG A 607 -28.31 -2.61 11.05
N VAL A 608 -28.14 -1.41 11.61
CA VAL A 608 -27.58 -1.20 12.95
C VAL A 608 -28.49 -1.77 14.03
N VAL A 609 -29.80 -1.50 13.96
CA VAL A 609 -30.80 -2.02 14.91
C VAL A 609 -30.75 -3.54 14.95
N GLU A 610 -30.68 -4.18 13.78
CA GLU A 610 -30.53 -5.63 13.67
C GLU A 610 -29.19 -6.12 14.22
N ASP A 611 -28.06 -5.50 13.83
CA ASP A 611 -26.73 -5.96 14.22
C ASP A 611 -26.47 -5.88 15.72
N TRP A 612 -27.02 -4.82 16.32
CA TRP A 612 -26.83 -4.46 17.72
C TRP A 612 -27.93 -4.99 18.63
N ASP A 613 -28.91 -5.72 18.08
CA ASP A 613 -30.06 -6.28 18.81
C ASP A 613 -30.80 -5.22 19.63
N ILE A 614 -31.11 -4.09 18.99
CA ILE A 614 -31.75 -2.94 19.63
C ILE A 614 -33.26 -3.16 19.66
N SER A 615 -33.82 -3.39 20.85
CA SER A 615 -35.25 -3.63 21.05
C SER A 615 -35.98 -2.49 21.78
N ASP A 616 -35.25 -1.64 22.50
CA ASP A 616 -35.79 -0.57 23.34
C ASP A 616 -34.79 0.59 23.52
N GLU A 617 -35.19 1.64 24.24
CA GLU A 617 -34.36 2.83 24.46
C GLU A 617 -33.07 2.56 25.27
N THR A 618 -33.10 1.59 26.19
CA THR A 618 -31.93 1.28 27.04
C THR A 618 -30.87 0.57 26.22
N THR A 619 -31.28 -0.43 25.44
CA THR A 619 -30.42 -1.15 24.49
C THR A 619 -29.90 -0.22 23.39
N ALA A 620 -30.72 0.73 22.92
CA ALA A 620 -30.29 1.75 21.95
C ALA A 620 -29.18 2.65 22.50
N SER A 621 -29.33 3.19 23.71
CA SER A 621 -28.32 4.09 24.29
C SER A 621 -26.98 3.38 24.52
N ALA A 622 -27.01 2.15 25.03
CA ALA A 622 -25.79 1.36 25.24
C ALA A 622 -25.12 0.99 23.91
N ALA A 623 -25.90 0.62 22.88
CA ALA A 623 -25.39 0.34 21.55
C ALA A 623 -24.78 1.59 20.90
N ASP A 624 -25.41 2.76 21.02
CA ASP A 624 -24.90 4.03 20.49
C ASP A 624 -23.55 4.41 21.11
N GLU A 625 -23.41 4.33 22.44
CA GLU A 625 -22.16 4.65 23.14
C GLU A 625 -21.01 3.72 22.69
N GLN A 626 -21.27 2.41 22.64
CA GLN A 626 -20.26 1.44 22.22
C GLN A 626 -19.93 1.58 20.72
N ARG A 627 -20.95 1.80 19.87
CA ARG A 627 -20.77 2.00 18.43
C ARG A 627 -19.95 3.24 18.13
N GLU A 628 -20.25 4.37 18.77
CA GLU A 628 -19.50 5.62 18.60
C GLU A 628 -18.02 5.41 18.92
N LYS A 629 -17.72 4.76 20.06
CA LYS A 629 -16.34 4.45 20.45
C LYS A 629 -15.62 3.57 19.41
N LEU A 630 -16.27 2.52 18.92
CA LEU A 630 -15.70 1.64 17.91
C LEU A 630 -15.47 2.36 16.58
N MET A 631 -16.45 3.16 16.14
CA MET A 631 -16.34 3.91 14.88
C MET A 631 -15.25 4.98 14.96
N LYS A 632 -15.15 5.74 16.06
CA LYS A 632 -14.08 6.72 16.25
C LYS A 632 -12.68 6.10 16.24
N SER A 633 -12.54 4.84 16.66
CA SER A 633 -11.27 4.12 16.62
C SER A 633 -10.81 3.66 15.23
N VAL A 634 -11.70 3.72 14.23
CA VAL A 634 -11.39 3.32 12.84
C VAL A 634 -11.63 4.44 11.82
N ASN A 635 -12.34 5.50 12.19
CA ASN A 635 -12.62 6.65 11.35
C ASN A 635 -11.78 7.85 11.82
N PRO A 636 -10.69 8.19 11.10
CA PRO A 636 -9.77 9.22 11.53
C PRO A 636 -10.44 10.59 11.52
N ASN A 637 -10.06 11.42 12.49
CA ASN A 637 -10.43 12.83 12.58
C ASN A 637 -9.42 13.70 11.81
N PHE A 638 -8.13 13.40 11.93
CA PHE A 638 -7.08 14.02 11.14
C PHE A 638 -6.77 13.17 9.91
N VAL A 639 -6.68 13.77 8.73
CA VAL A 639 -6.25 13.14 7.48
C VAL A 639 -5.28 14.10 6.80
N PRO A 640 -4.06 13.70 6.36
CA PRO A 640 -3.09 14.61 5.77
C PRO A 640 -3.45 14.95 4.31
N ARG A 641 -4.47 15.80 4.14
CA ARG A 641 -5.01 16.23 2.84
C ARG A 641 -4.02 17.10 2.06
N GLY A 642 -4.22 17.21 0.75
CA GLY A 642 -3.30 17.97 -0.12
C GLY A 642 -3.09 19.41 0.33
N TRP A 643 -4.19 20.12 0.60
CA TRP A 643 -4.16 21.54 0.96
C TRP A 643 -3.47 21.85 2.29
N LEU A 644 -3.58 20.96 3.29
CA LEU A 644 -2.89 21.15 4.57
C LEU A 644 -1.42 20.78 4.45
N LEU A 645 -1.06 19.80 3.61
CA LEU A 645 0.34 19.52 3.31
C LEU A 645 0.99 20.76 2.69
N ASP A 646 0.31 21.45 1.77
CA ASP A 646 0.78 22.71 1.19
C ASP A 646 0.92 23.83 2.24
N ASP A 647 -0.04 23.96 3.18
CA ASP A 647 0.05 24.91 4.30
C ASP A 647 1.28 24.61 5.19
N ILE A 648 1.50 23.34 5.53
CA ILE A 648 2.65 22.89 6.34
C ILE A 648 3.95 23.17 5.59
N ILE A 649 4.01 22.85 4.30
CA ILE A 649 5.20 23.10 3.46
C ILE A 649 5.50 24.60 3.43
N ASP A 650 4.51 25.46 3.20
CA ASP A 650 4.72 26.91 3.18
C ASP A 650 5.23 27.44 4.52
N ARG A 651 4.60 27.01 5.63
CA ARG A 651 5.01 27.37 6.99
C ARG A 651 6.45 26.95 7.29
N VAL A 652 6.78 25.70 7.00
CA VAL A 652 8.10 25.13 7.27
C VAL A 652 9.14 25.76 6.35
N GLN A 653 8.94 25.71 5.03
CA GLN A 653 9.93 26.10 4.02
C GLN A 653 10.09 27.63 3.92
N ASN A 654 8.99 28.39 3.80
CA ASN A 654 9.03 29.81 3.48
C ASN A 654 8.95 30.69 4.74
N LYS A 655 8.07 30.35 5.68
CA LYS A 655 7.90 31.11 6.93
C LYS A 655 8.87 30.70 8.04
N LYS A 656 9.60 29.59 7.85
CA LYS A 656 10.57 29.02 8.80
C LYS A 656 9.95 28.63 10.15
N GLU A 657 8.64 28.36 10.17
CA GLU A 657 7.89 27.89 11.34
C GLU A 657 8.12 26.39 11.55
N ARG A 658 9.35 25.98 11.90
CA ARG A 658 9.72 24.55 11.98
C ARG A 658 8.95 23.79 13.06
N ASP A 659 8.63 24.46 14.17
CA ASP A 659 7.93 23.87 15.32
C ASP A 659 6.54 23.31 14.98
N ILE A 660 5.92 23.74 13.88
CA ILE A 660 4.64 23.21 13.39
C ILE A 660 4.70 21.69 13.20
N LEU A 661 5.86 21.15 12.81
CA LEU A 661 6.04 19.72 12.56
C LEU A 661 5.84 18.87 13.81
N LYS A 662 6.13 19.41 15.01
CA LYS A 662 5.95 18.66 16.26
C LYS A 662 4.48 18.30 16.47
N GLY A 663 3.60 19.30 16.38
CA GLY A 663 2.17 19.10 16.56
C GLY A 663 1.50 18.34 15.42
N VAL A 664 1.90 18.61 14.17
CA VAL A 664 1.45 17.82 13.02
C VAL A 664 1.80 16.34 13.20
N MET A 665 2.97 16.03 13.77
CA MET A 665 3.33 14.64 14.06
C MET A 665 2.53 14.02 15.20
N GLU A 666 2.11 14.80 16.21
CA GLU A 666 1.18 14.31 17.23
C GLU A 666 -0.18 13.93 16.61
N MET A 667 -0.71 14.78 15.72
CA MET A 667 -1.93 14.48 14.95
C MET A 667 -1.76 13.27 14.01
N THR A 668 -0.60 13.18 13.36
CA THR A 668 -0.27 12.11 12.42
C THR A 668 -0.17 10.74 13.09
N LEU A 669 0.41 10.69 14.29
CA LEU A 669 0.62 9.44 15.04
C LEU A 669 -0.61 8.98 15.81
N ALA A 670 -1.56 9.88 16.09
CA ALA A 670 -2.82 9.59 16.77
C ALA A 670 -4.03 10.17 16.02
N PRO A 671 -4.28 9.76 14.75
CA PRO A 671 -5.22 10.46 13.86
C PRO A 671 -6.70 10.29 14.23
N PHE A 672 -7.01 9.40 15.18
CA PHE A 672 -8.37 9.08 15.61
C PHE A 672 -8.89 9.94 16.77
N GLU A 673 -7.98 10.65 17.46
CA GLU A 673 -8.31 11.51 18.59
C GLU A 673 -9.20 12.69 18.16
N ASP A 674 -10.01 13.18 19.09
CA ASP A 674 -10.84 14.37 18.88
C ASP A 674 -10.01 15.66 19.03
N GLU A 675 -8.93 15.63 19.83
CA GLU A 675 -8.03 16.76 20.13
C GLU A 675 -6.62 16.26 20.54
N TRP A 676 -5.59 17.11 20.40
CA TRP A 676 -4.18 16.75 20.67
C TRP A 676 -3.50 17.63 21.72
N SER A 677 -4.22 18.56 22.35
CA SER A 677 -3.69 19.47 23.37
C SER A 677 -2.47 20.29 22.92
N TRP A 678 -2.34 20.56 21.62
CA TRP A 678 -1.21 21.31 21.05
C TRP A 678 -1.61 22.73 20.67
N ASN A 679 -2.51 22.89 19.70
CA ASN A 679 -2.98 24.19 19.23
C ASN A 679 -4.40 24.05 18.68
N GLU A 680 -5.39 24.45 19.48
CA GLU A 680 -6.81 24.28 19.17
C GLU A 680 -7.22 24.92 17.83
N GLU A 681 -6.66 26.08 17.47
CA GLU A 681 -6.99 26.76 16.22
C GLU A 681 -6.50 25.96 15.00
N ILE A 682 -5.26 25.45 15.07
CA ILE A 682 -4.65 24.66 14.00
C ILE A 682 -5.29 23.28 13.91
N GLU A 683 -5.56 22.63 15.05
CA GLU A 683 -6.25 21.34 15.12
C GLU A 683 -7.63 21.45 14.47
N LYS A 684 -8.43 22.46 14.85
CA LYS A 684 -9.75 22.72 14.22
C LYS A 684 -9.64 23.04 12.74
N LYS A 685 -8.59 23.75 12.31
CA LYS A 685 -8.35 24.04 10.89
C LYS A 685 -8.05 22.75 10.11
N TYR A 686 -7.17 21.90 10.62
CA TYR A 686 -6.71 20.69 9.90
C TYR A 686 -7.70 19.52 9.94
N CYS A 687 -8.59 19.46 10.93
CA CYS A 687 -9.73 18.53 10.97
C CYS A 687 -11.02 19.11 10.36
N GLY A 688 -10.98 20.36 9.89
CA GLY A 688 -12.12 21.05 9.30
C GLY A 688 -12.34 20.73 7.83
N ASP A 689 -13.43 21.25 7.26
CA ASP A 689 -13.75 21.12 5.84
C ASP A 689 -12.62 21.58 4.93
N VAL A 690 -12.40 20.82 3.85
CA VAL A 690 -11.48 21.21 2.79
C VAL A 690 -12.02 22.47 2.10
N PRO A 691 -11.21 23.54 2.00
CA PRO A 691 -11.63 24.75 1.28
C PRO A 691 -12.03 24.40 -0.16
N ARG A 692 -13.17 24.88 -0.63
CA ARG A 692 -13.79 24.48 -1.91
C ARG A 692 -12.83 24.52 -3.11
N PHE A 693 -11.99 25.54 -3.20
CA PHE A 693 -11.02 25.71 -4.30
C PHE A 693 -9.72 24.91 -4.14
N GLN A 694 -9.60 24.15 -3.06
CA GLN A 694 -8.44 23.32 -2.71
C GLN A 694 -8.80 21.83 -2.58
N ARG A 695 -10.01 21.43 -2.99
CA ARG A 695 -10.41 20.03 -3.09
C ARG A 695 -9.78 19.37 -4.30
N ALA A 696 -9.42 18.10 -4.17
CA ALA A 696 -8.93 17.28 -5.29
C ALA A 696 -7.69 17.87 -5.99
N ILE A 697 -6.80 18.52 -5.21
CA ILE A 697 -5.53 19.06 -5.73
C ILE A 697 -4.71 17.91 -6.35
N GLN A 698 -4.13 18.15 -7.52
CA GLN A 698 -3.17 17.25 -8.13
C GLN A 698 -1.75 17.76 -7.93
N CYS A 699 -0.80 16.84 -7.80
CA CYS A 699 0.63 17.16 -7.69
C CYS A 699 1.44 16.40 -8.76
N SER A 700 2.68 16.83 -8.98
CA SER A 700 3.61 16.14 -9.89
C SER A 700 4.40 15.04 -9.21
N CYS A 701 4.93 14.10 -10.00
CA CYS A 701 5.85 13.08 -9.49
C CYS A 701 7.18 13.66 -8.98
N SER A 702 7.55 14.86 -9.43
CA SER A 702 8.71 15.63 -8.96
C SER A 702 8.47 16.35 -7.64
N SER A 703 7.22 16.39 -7.15
CA SER A 703 6.77 17.23 -6.05
C SER A 703 7.06 16.74 -4.65
#